data_AF-M4B7Z8-F1
#
_entry.id   AF-M4B7Z8-F1
#
_cell.length_a   1.000
_cell.length_b   1.000
_cell.length_c   1.000
_cell.angle_alpha   90.00
_cell.angle_beta   90.00
_cell.angle_gamma   90.00
#
_symmetry.space_group_name_H-M   'P 1'
#
loop_
_entity.id
_entity.type
_entity.pdbx_description
1 polymer ?
#
loop_
_entity_poly.entity_id
_entity_poly.type
_entity_poly.pdbx_seq_one_letter_code
_entity_poly.pdbx_strand_id
1 'polypeptide(L)'
;MNEASPLLPRRVSSLRPPFRHALYALTSVFLIAAFVTAGFLFRSHRPDTSQLTSRPVDPTIELLTMRPLFVEKRHPVPPKLVLPREHFGQSLPTNAFWSNFLVADGHGLNAGCGEVTLSPYTVRSLPKRLEISYGDSRRVATKDAITEYFNVDASFTAYSHKNEALEDQAAAGPLVLLGHGNSTSRRVVAFDVLSVTLQYDYVSKNKWMKVPLVRGSPYITVEYHDVLPVLELNATVVVINGKIVDQEVDYGVMTSWKDLPTFTSKRFELDVEVYGTGVSARGMGTSQQKWILYFDRVRTLQLQFADEKSDRPYNLRGELTTPTNVRLVDRDLYTGVARLAIVPQGASQDVVTVLDKAAGVYPVGSSISTDVNDVTASFSFCWETKRFNDHGESSEDANSTAELLMMANPHHAATMKTDTGSVQVLGQFGHRTLKSNMTAVLGSCWEMQETLPTASFHEENEQIQPQYVEAIKVALANDSNFAPGANDPYFFGKEIGRQARLVLIAEQLSEKDLRDDILDRLEEWLTPWMLGQNSDHFVYDRSWGGLCSRNGLKGVFWMTDFGNGWYNDHHFHYGYFLYAVAVVGKYRPDFAKTHKAAVMSIVRDIASPIQNDTFFPFTRHFSWFDSHSFASGVYTLDGGKSQESVSEAINAYYGVYLVGKSFEVPEVEHMGHLLLALEIRGAQTYWQMPSSSNIYEPVYAANKMTGQVAATKVSYMTWFGPQVEHMHLINMIPFTPITDAFLKPAFVREEYPILQQQAFGRAEAPIDDRWKGYAYLDFAIINPAEAWTKVQAMTFFDDGNSRTNSLFWIATRPTA
;
A
#
# COMPACT_ATOMS: atom_id res chain seq x y z
N MET A 1 21.53 16.71 4.43
CA MET A 1 21.65 17.21 5.82
C MET A 1 20.68 18.35 6.00
N ASN A 2 19.98 18.43 7.14
CA ASN A 2 19.39 19.68 7.65
C ASN A 2 19.09 19.49 9.15
N GLU A 3 20.04 19.83 10.03
CA GLU A 3 19.99 19.46 11.45
C GLU A 3 19.18 20.44 12.29
N ALA A 4 17.85 20.30 12.29
CA ALA A 4 16.97 21.04 13.20
C ALA A 4 15.63 20.31 13.49
N SER A 5 15.64 19.37 14.46
CA SER A 5 14.40 18.78 15.01
C SER A 5 14.46 18.76 16.56
N PRO A 6 13.62 19.53 17.28
CA PRO A 6 13.82 19.81 18.70
C PRO A 6 12.97 18.92 19.64
N LEU A 7 13.41 17.67 19.90
CA LEU A 7 12.64 16.72 20.74
C LEU A 7 13.42 16.01 21.88
N LEU A 8 14.27 16.73 22.62
CA LEU A 8 14.72 16.28 23.97
C LEU A 8 14.93 17.46 24.95
N PRO A 9 14.15 17.58 26.03
CA PRO A 9 14.48 18.48 27.14
C PRO A 9 15.58 17.87 28.03
N ARG A 10 16.70 18.59 28.23
CA ARG A 10 17.78 18.16 29.12
C ARG A 10 17.32 18.13 30.59
N ARG A 11 17.76 17.11 31.34
CA ARG A 11 17.68 17.10 32.82
C ARG A 11 18.58 18.19 33.40
N VAL A 12 18.03 19.00 34.30
CA VAL A 12 18.77 19.76 35.33
C VAL A 12 18.03 19.56 36.66
N SER A 13 18.75 19.51 37.77
CA SER A 13 18.23 19.06 39.07
C SER A 13 17.79 20.17 40.02
N SER A 14 16.91 19.81 40.95
CA SER A 14 16.70 20.37 42.29
C SER A 14 16.31 21.86 42.44
N LEU A 15 15.09 22.09 42.96
CA LEU A 15 14.85 22.69 44.28
C LEU A 15 13.38 22.43 44.74
N ARG A 16 13.07 22.67 46.03
CA ARG A 16 11.79 22.37 46.73
C ARG A 16 11.53 23.44 47.82
N PRO A 17 10.31 23.60 48.37
CA PRO A 17 8.96 23.30 47.86
C PRO A 17 8.14 24.64 47.78
N PRO A 18 7.12 25.05 48.61
CA PRO A 18 6.31 24.41 49.66
C PRO A 18 4.77 24.32 49.42
N PHE A 19 4.15 23.41 50.18
CA PHE A 19 2.73 23.24 50.55
C PHE A 19 1.68 24.36 50.35
N ARG A 20 0.45 23.93 49.99
CA ARG A 20 -0.75 24.01 50.89
C ARG A 20 -1.86 23.01 50.53
N HIS A 21 -2.76 22.76 51.48
CA HIS A 21 -3.69 21.60 51.55
C HIS A 21 -5.11 21.88 51.04
N ALA A 22 -5.79 20.85 50.49
CA ALA A 22 -7.15 20.40 50.89
C ALA A 22 -7.61 19.18 50.03
N LEU A 23 -8.69 18.48 50.40
CA LEU A 23 -8.79 17.32 51.32
C LEU A 23 -10.25 16.77 51.23
N TYR A 24 -10.50 15.49 51.54
CA TYR A 24 -11.82 14.79 51.56
C TYR A 24 -12.42 14.40 50.17
N ALA A 25 -13.17 13.30 50.00
CA ALA A 25 -13.41 12.11 50.84
C ALA A 25 -13.88 10.89 49.98
N LEU A 26 -14.10 9.74 50.62
CA LEU A 26 -14.44 8.42 50.04
C LEU A 26 -15.92 8.02 50.23
N THR A 27 -16.32 6.89 49.63
CA THR A 27 -17.62 6.16 49.76
C THR A 27 -18.85 6.85 49.12
N SER A 28 -19.89 6.14 48.64
CA SER A 28 -20.43 4.83 49.06
C SER A 28 -20.86 3.90 47.91
N VAL A 29 -21.29 2.67 48.27
CA VAL A 29 -21.76 1.59 47.38
C VAL A 29 -23.12 1.05 47.90
N PHE A 30 -23.84 0.29 47.05
CA PHE A 30 -25.03 -0.56 47.30
C PHE A 30 -26.45 0.03 47.14
N LEU A 31 -27.37 -0.92 46.85
CA LEU A 31 -28.84 -0.83 46.71
C LEU A 31 -29.34 -0.14 45.42
N ILE A 32 -30.37 -0.62 44.70
CA ILE A 32 -31.28 -1.78 44.87
C ILE A 32 -31.27 -2.68 43.60
N ALA A 33 -31.50 -3.98 43.78
CA ALA A 33 -32.00 -4.86 42.72
C ALA A 33 -33.20 -5.68 43.23
N ALA A 34 -34.40 -5.45 42.70
CA ALA A 34 -35.57 -6.35 42.75
C ALA A 34 -36.80 -5.72 42.05
N PHE A 35 -37.31 -6.33 40.99
CA PHE A 35 -38.74 -6.56 40.73
C PHE A 35 -38.87 -7.50 39.50
N VAL A 36 -39.81 -8.45 39.55
CA VAL A 36 -39.87 -9.61 38.63
C VAL A 36 -41.33 -9.97 38.32
N THR A 37 -41.64 -10.20 37.03
CA THR A 37 -42.92 -10.72 36.45
C THR A 37 -44.21 -9.92 36.74
N ALA A 38 -45.29 -9.94 35.94
CA ALA A 38 -45.69 -10.76 34.78
C ALA A 38 -46.56 -9.94 33.77
N GLY A 39 -46.87 -10.51 32.58
CA GLY A 39 -47.81 -9.91 31.61
C GLY A 39 -47.44 -10.15 30.13
N PHE A 40 -47.43 -11.40 29.64
CA PHE A 40 -48.51 -12.05 28.87
C PHE A 40 -48.79 -11.54 27.44
N LEU A 41 -48.56 -12.43 26.47
CA LEU A 41 -49.14 -12.52 25.11
C LEU A 41 -49.08 -11.30 24.17
N PHE A 42 -48.27 -11.42 23.11
CA PHE A 42 -48.79 -11.48 21.74
C PHE A 42 -48.02 -12.53 20.91
N ARG A 43 -48.61 -13.01 19.81
CA ARG A 43 -48.22 -14.25 19.10
C ARG A 43 -48.13 -14.00 17.60
N SER A 44 -46.92 -14.06 17.04
CA SER A 44 -46.65 -14.03 15.59
C SER A 44 -45.76 -15.22 15.19
N HIS A 45 -45.76 -15.58 13.90
CA HIS A 45 -45.28 -16.89 13.44
C HIS A 45 -43.75 -17.06 13.49
N ARG A 46 -43.32 -18.28 13.84
CA ARG A 46 -42.08 -18.86 13.31
C ARG A 46 -42.42 -19.61 12.00
N PRO A 47 -41.62 -19.46 10.93
CA PRO A 47 -41.55 -20.46 9.86
C PRO A 47 -40.95 -21.78 10.39
N ASP A 48 -41.18 -22.88 9.69
CA ASP A 48 -40.63 -24.19 10.06
C ASP A 48 -39.10 -24.24 9.98
N THR A 49 -38.49 -24.90 10.97
CA THR A 49 -37.09 -25.31 10.90
C THR A 49 -36.96 -26.53 9.99
N SER A 50 -36.78 -26.29 8.69
CA SER A 50 -36.20 -27.31 7.82
C SER A 50 -34.82 -27.70 8.36
N GLN A 51 -34.49 -28.98 8.31
CA GLN A 51 -33.18 -29.46 8.73
C GLN A 51 -32.15 -29.01 7.70
N LEU A 52 -31.41 -27.94 8.00
CA LEU A 52 -30.14 -27.67 7.35
C LEU A 52 -29.18 -28.82 7.69
N THR A 53 -29.12 -29.80 6.80
CA THR A 53 -28.00 -30.74 6.74
C THR A 53 -26.74 -29.93 6.52
N SER A 54 -25.94 -29.74 7.57
CA SER A 54 -24.62 -29.14 7.46
C SER A 54 -23.81 -29.95 6.47
N ARG A 55 -23.52 -29.37 5.29
CA ARG A 55 -22.49 -29.91 4.41
C ARG A 55 -21.20 -30.03 5.23
N PRO A 56 -20.39 -31.09 5.06
CA PRO A 56 -19.07 -31.11 5.65
C PRO A 56 -18.33 -29.86 5.15
N VAL A 57 -17.87 -29.03 6.09
CA VAL A 57 -16.97 -27.92 5.78
C VAL A 57 -15.65 -28.54 5.38
N ASP A 58 -15.01 -27.98 4.36
CA ASP A 58 -13.67 -28.40 3.97
C ASP A 58 -12.69 -28.13 5.13
N PRO A 59 -11.98 -29.14 5.67
CA PRO A 59 -11.05 -28.96 6.78
C PRO A 59 -9.95 -27.93 6.50
N THR A 60 -9.59 -27.73 5.22
CA THR A 60 -8.61 -26.74 4.82
C THR A 60 -9.20 -25.33 4.84
N ILE A 61 -10.47 -25.16 4.44
CA ILE A 61 -11.19 -23.89 4.62
C ILE A 61 -11.40 -23.60 6.12
N GLU A 62 -11.68 -24.60 6.96
CA GLU A 62 -11.75 -24.42 8.41
C GLU A 62 -10.40 -23.92 8.97
N LEU A 63 -9.29 -24.57 8.63
CA LEU A 63 -7.94 -24.15 9.00
C LEU A 63 -7.59 -22.72 8.50
N LEU A 64 -8.03 -22.37 7.30
CA LEU A 64 -7.77 -21.06 6.68
C LEU A 64 -8.78 -19.97 7.06
N THR A 65 -9.79 -20.29 7.89
CA THR A 65 -10.75 -19.30 8.42
C THR A 65 -10.89 -19.33 9.96
N MET A 66 -10.28 -20.30 10.65
CA MET A 66 -10.35 -20.43 12.10
C MET A 66 -9.91 -19.17 12.85
N ARG A 67 -10.43 -18.99 14.07
CA ARG A 67 -9.92 -17.98 15.01
C ARG A 67 -8.46 -18.31 15.39
N PRO A 68 -7.52 -17.35 15.33
CA PRO A 68 -6.13 -17.60 15.68
C PRO A 68 -5.97 -17.98 17.16
N LEU A 69 -4.96 -18.80 17.44
CA LEU A 69 -4.70 -19.36 18.78
C LEU A 69 -4.01 -18.38 19.74
N PHE A 70 -3.54 -17.24 19.23
CA PHE A 70 -2.78 -16.25 19.99
C PHE A 70 -3.66 -15.40 20.94
N VAL A 71 -3.08 -14.95 22.05
CA VAL A 71 -3.81 -14.23 23.10
C VAL A 71 -4.34 -12.89 22.59
N GLU A 72 -5.66 -12.67 22.66
CA GLU A 72 -6.28 -11.43 22.17
C GLU A 72 -5.78 -10.17 22.91
N LYS A 73 -5.61 -9.09 22.13
CA LYS A 73 -5.34 -7.72 22.57
C LYS A 73 -6.23 -6.75 21.77
N ARG A 74 -6.11 -5.45 22.07
CA ARG A 74 -6.69 -4.35 21.28
C ARG A 74 -5.59 -3.36 20.95
N HIS A 75 -5.47 -2.98 19.69
CA HIS A 75 -4.54 -1.96 19.21
C HIS A 75 -4.83 -0.61 19.90
N PRO A 76 -3.80 0.15 20.30
CA PRO A 76 -3.97 1.43 21.00
C PRO A 76 -4.67 2.50 20.14
N VAL A 77 -4.53 2.42 18.82
CA VAL A 77 -5.25 3.26 17.84
C VAL A 77 -6.26 2.41 17.07
N PRO A 78 -7.57 2.47 17.38
CA PRO A 78 -8.58 1.78 16.57
C PRO A 78 -8.78 2.48 15.21
N PRO A 79 -9.29 1.77 14.18
CA PRO A 79 -9.66 2.38 12.91
C PRO A 79 -10.75 3.45 13.11
N LYS A 80 -10.59 4.59 12.42
CA LYS A 80 -11.52 5.73 12.46
C LYS A 80 -12.28 5.85 11.13
N LEU A 81 -13.32 6.68 11.10
CA LEU A 81 -14.02 7.08 9.87
C LEU A 81 -14.48 5.89 9.00
N VAL A 82 -15.04 4.85 9.63
CA VAL A 82 -15.46 3.60 8.96
C VAL A 82 -16.69 3.01 9.66
N LEU A 83 -17.42 2.16 8.96
CA LEU A 83 -18.47 1.32 9.57
C LEU A 83 -17.85 0.23 10.48
N PRO A 84 -18.61 -0.39 11.40
CA PRO A 84 -18.09 -1.48 12.23
C PRO A 84 -17.57 -2.65 11.38
N ARG A 85 -16.48 -3.31 11.80
CA ARG A 85 -15.84 -4.44 11.08
C ARG A 85 -16.85 -5.51 10.64
N GLU A 86 -17.77 -5.88 11.53
CA GLU A 86 -18.88 -6.81 11.27
C GLU A 86 -19.73 -6.48 10.03
N HIS A 87 -19.76 -5.23 9.57
CA HIS A 87 -20.51 -4.80 8.38
C HIS A 87 -19.93 -5.33 7.06
N PHE A 88 -18.62 -5.52 6.98
CA PHE A 88 -17.93 -5.86 5.72
C PHE A 88 -17.79 -7.36 5.47
N GLY A 89 -18.04 -8.20 6.49
CA GLY A 89 -17.85 -9.65 6.40
C GLY A 89 -16.39 -10.10 6.22
N GLN A 90 -15.42 -9.21 6.45
CA GLN A 90 -13.98 -9.44 6.27
C GLN A 90 -13.17 -8.58 7.26
N SER A 91 -11.87 -8.86 7.41
CA SER A 91 -10.96 -8.05 8.22
C SER A 91 -10.63 -6.69 7.59
N LEU A 92 -10.24 -5.70 8.41
CA LEU A 92 -9.84 -4.37 7.92
C LEU A 92 -8.35 -4.34 7.52
N PRO A 93 -7.99 -3.92 6.29
CA PRO A 93 -6.59 -3.90 5.86
C PRO A 93 -5.82 -2.71 6.46
N THR A 94 -4.54 -2.95 6.73
CA THR A 94 -3.64 -2.04 7.46
C THR A 94 -2.57 -1.40 6.57
N ASN A 95 -2.18 -2.08 5.49
CA ASN A 95 -1.09 -1.69 4.59
C ASN A 95 -1.59 -1.33 3.17
N ALA A 96 -2.87 -1.62 2.86
CA ALA A 96 -3.52 -1.25 1.61
C ALA A 96 -3.43 0.26 1.31
N PHE A 97 -3.39 0.61 0.02
CA PHE A 97 -3.13 1.97 -0.50
C PHE A 97 -4.02 3.07 0.09
N TRP A 98 -5.25 2.73 0.51
CA TRP A 98 -6.25 3.66 1.03
C TRP A 98 -6.35 3.74 2.56
N SER A 99 -5.60 2.90 3.30
CA SER A 99 -5.72 2.79 4.77
C SER A 99 -5.44 4.11 5.52
N ASN A 100 -4.77 5.09 4.90
CA ASN A 100 -4.65 6.47 5.39
C ASN A 100 -6.00 7.13 5.70
N PHE A 101 -7.10 6.74 5.03
CA PHE A 101 -8.46 7.23 5.37
C PHE A 101 -8.96 6.75 6.74
N LEU A 102 -8.47 5.60 7.23
CA LEU A 102 -8.81 5.03 8.54
C LEU A 102 -7.92 5.60 9.66
N VAL A 103 -6.71 6.06 9.30
CA VAL A 103 -5.68 6.55 10.23
C VAL A 103 -5.64 8.07 10.22
N ALA A 104 -6.68 8.68 10.77
CA ALA A 104 -6.69 10.12 10.92
C ALA A 104 -5.65 10.60 11.95
N ASP A 105 -5.05 11.76 11.67
CA ASP A 105 -4.14 12.50 12.54
C ASP A 105 -4.74 12.83 13.94
N GLY A 106 -3.96 13.54 14.77
CA GLY A 106 -4.38 13.99 16.10
C GLY A 106 -5.58 14.95 16.12
N HIS A 107 -6.04 15.43 14.96
CA HIS A 107 -7.15 16.37 14.79
C HIS A 107 -8.36 15.75 14.08
N GLY A 108 -8.24 14.57 13.49
CA GLY A 108 -9.30 13.91 12.71
C GLY A 108 -9.44 14.43 11.28
N LEU A 109 -8.50 15.25 10.81
CA LEU A 109 -8.65 16.07 9.62
C LEU A 109 -8.03 15.44 8.37
N ASN A 110 -6.99 14.63 8.52
CA ASN A 110 -6.11 14.15 7.47
C ASN A 110 -5.36 15.33 6.80
N ALA A 111 -4.98 16.34 7.60
CA ALA A 111 -4.45 17.63 7.14
C ALA A 111 -2.91 17.66 7.04
N GLY A 112 -2.33 16.51 6.70
CA GLY A 112 -0.89 16.27 6.50
C GLY A 112 -0.73 15.14 5.49
N CYS A 113 0.23 14.23 5.71
CA CYS A 113 0.59 13.10 4.82
C CYS A 113 -0.49 11.99 4.65
N GLY A 114 -1.77 12.34 4.74
CA GLY A 114 -2.93 11.45 4.64
C GLY A 114 -3.46 11.27 3.20
N GLU A 115 -2.66 11.63 2.20
CA GLU A 115 -2.94 11.39 0.79
C GLU A 115 -3.07 9.88 0.48
N VAL A 116 -3.86 9.56 -0.55
CA VAL A 116 -4.09 8.22 -1.08
C VAL A 116 -3.90 8.26 -2.60
N THR A 117 -3.07 7.37 -3.14
CA THR A 117 -2.76 7.35 -4.57
C THR A 117 -3.61 6.32 -5.29
N LEU A 118 -4.29 6.74 -6.36
CA LEU A 118 -5.12 5.89 -7.21
C LEU A 118 -4.44 5.53 -8.53
N SER A 119 -3.52 6.37 -9.01
CA SER A 119 -2.84 6.28 -10.31
C SER A 119 -3.86 6.36 -11.48
N PRO A 120 -3.95 7.49 -12.22
CA PRO A 120 -3.01 8.62 -12.25
C PRO A 120 -3.17 9.66 -11.13
N TYR A 121 -4.30 9.67 -10.42
CA TYR A 121 -4.57 10.69 -9.40
C TYR A 121 -3.98 10.36 -8.02
N THR A 122 -3.69 11.40 -7.26
CA THR A 122 -3.58 11.33 -5.78
C THR A 122 -4.71 12.16 -5.17
N VAL A 123 -5.34 11.66 -4.11
CA VAL A 123 -6.51 12.29 -3.48
C VAL A 123 -6.35 12.42 -1.97
N ARG A 124 -7.06 13.38 -1.36
CA ARG A 124 -7.10 13.59 0.10
C ARG A 124 -8.53 13.81 0.59
N SER A 125 -8.88 13.19 1.71
CA SER A 125 -10.25 13.17 2.26
C SER A 125 -10.33 14.04 3.52
N LEU A 126 -10.76 15.29 3.34
CA LEU A 126 -11.00 16.27 4.41
C LEU A 126 -12.46 16.24 4.89
N PRO A 127 -12.82 16.79 6.08
CA PRO A 127 -14.21 16.74 6.61
C PRO A 127 -15.33 17.21 5.68
N LYS A 128 -15.00 18.06 4.69
CA LYS A 128 -15.95 18.79 3.84
C LYS A 128 -15.75 18.63 2.33
N ARG A 129 -14.63 18.05 1.88
CA ARG A 129 -14.31 17.90 0.45
C ARG A 129 -13.34 16.76 0.20
N LEU A 130 -13.44 16.18 -1.00
CA LEU A 130 -12.39 15.35 -1.59
C LEU A 130 -11.47 16.27 -2.42
N GLU A 131 -10.19 16.31 -2.09
CA GLU A 131 -9.17 17.05 -2.84
C GLU A 131 -8.45 16.12 -3.83
N ILE A 132 -8.06 16.65 -4.99
CA ILE A 132 -7.50 15.89 -6.12
C ILE A 132 -6.22 16.58 -6.62
N SER A 133 -5.18 15.79 -6.90
CA SER A 133 -3.89 16.22 -7.47
C SER A 133 -3.47 15.30 -8.63
N TYR A 134 -3.03 15.88 -9.76
CA TYR A 134 -2.30 15.18 -10.83
C TYR A 134 -0.79 15.48 -10.71
N GLY A 135 -0.08 14.56 -10.06
CA GLY A 135 1.29 14.78 -9.56
C GLY A 135 2.38 14.94 -10.62
N ASP A 136 2.20 14.35 -11.81
CA ASP A 136 3.13 14.45 -12.93
C ASP A 136 3.39 15.91 -13.37
N SER A 137 2.36 16.76 -13.33
CA SER A 137 2.48 18.22 -13.60
C SER A 137 3.41 18.98 -12.62
N ARG A 138 3.79 18.34 -11.51
CA ARG A 138 4.70 18.84 -10.46
C ARG A 138 5.84 17.85 -10.17
N ARG A 139 6.10 16.88 -11.05
CA ARG A 139 7.15 15.88 -10.89
C ARG A 139 8.53 16.51 -10.90
N VAL A 140 9.35 16.20 -9.90
CA VAL A 140 10.75 16.62 -9.81
C VAL A 140 11.63 15.38 -9.72
N ALA A 141 12.59 15.27 -10.64
CA ALA A 141 13.56 14.18 -10.68
C ALA A 141 14.99 14.71 -10.41
N THR A 142 15.69 14.06 -9.48
CA THR A 142 17.12 14.26 -9.21
C THR A 142 17.81 12.89 -9.19
N LYS A 143 19.12 12.85 -8.89
CA LYS A 143 19.83 11.59 -8.63
C LYS A 143 19.42 10.94 -7.29
N ASP A 144 18.88 11.73 -6.36
CA ASP A 144 18.62 11.31 -4.97
C ASP A 144 17.16 10.87 -4.77
N ALA A 145 16.23 11.44 -5.53
CA ALA A 145 14.82 11.05 -5.52
C ALA A 145 14.09 11.48 -6.80
N ILE A 146 12.95 10.85 -7.07
CA ILE A 146 11.87 11.42 -7.90
C ILE A 146 10.64 11.58 -7.01
N THR A 147 9.96 12.73 -7.11
CA THR A 147 8.83 13.08 -6.24
C THR A 147 7.72 13.76 -7.04
N GLU A 148 6.49 13.30 -6.86
CA GLU A 148 5.28 13.84 -7.45
C GLU A 148 4.51 14.60 -6.36
N TYR A 149 4.75 15.91 -6.26
CA TYR A 149 4.23 16.72 -5.16
C TYR A 149 2.71 16.87 -5.21
N PHE A 150 2.04 16.49 -4.11
CA PHE A 150 0.64 16.78 -3.91
C PHE A 150 0.43 18.29 -3.74
N ASN A 151 -0.36 18.87 -4.64
CA ASN A 151 -1.01 20.16 -4.46
C ASN A 151 -2.42 20.00 -5.00
N VAL A 152 -3.41 20.66 -4.40
CA VAL A 152 -4.79 20.58 -4.87
C VAL A 152 -4.86 21.22 -6.26
N ASP A 153 -5.38 20.51 -7.26
CA ASP A 153 -5.77 21.09 -8.56
C ASP A 153 -7.28 21.37 -8.54
N ALA A 154 -8.05 20.36 -8.12
CA ALA A 154 -9.51 20.37 -8.06
C ALA A 154 -10.01 19.76 -6.75
N SER A 155 -11.26 20.04 -6.38
CA SER A 155 -11.93 19.37 -5.25
C SER A 155 -13.43 19.23 -5.47
N PHE A 156 -13.98 18.08 -5.04
CA PHE A 156 -15.43 17.85 -5.02
C PHE A 156 -16.01 18.09 -3.63
N THR A 157 -17.07 18.90 -3.57
CA THR A 157 -17.90 19.12 -2.38
C THR A 157 -19.37 19.33 -2.80
N ALA A 158 -20.27 19.59 -1.86
CA ALA A 158 -21.65 19.97 -2.12
C ALA A 158 -22.30 20.76 -0.97
N TYR A 159 -23.49 21.28 -1.23
CA TYR A 159 -24.39 21.86 -0.22
C TYR A 159 -25.70 21.09 -0.10
N SER A 160 -26.25 20.98 1.12
CA SER A 160 -27.51 20.27 1.40
C SER A 160 -28.77 21.01 0.96
N HIS A 161 -28.62 22.26 0.53
CA HIS A 161 -29.70 23.22 0.26
C HIS A 161 -29.26 24.22 -0.82
N LYS A 162 -30.23 24.84 -1.51
CA LYS A 162 -30.02 26.13 -2.17
C LYS A 162 -29.99 27.23 -1.11
N ASN A 163 -29.28 28.32 -1.34
CA ASN A 163 -29.43 29.52 -0.51
C ASN A 163 -30.71 30.27 -0.95
N GLU A 164 -31.79 30.10 -0.18
CA GLU A 164 -33.14 30.61 -0.50
C GLU A 164 -33.17 32.15 -0.63
N ALA A 165 -32.27 32.86 0.05
CA ALA A 165 -32.13 34.32 -0.04
C ALA A 165 -31.63 34.83 -1.41
N LEU A 166 -31.31 33.94 -2.36
CA LEU A 166 -30.93 34.28 -3.73
C LEU A 166 -32.12 34.44 -4.68
N GLU A 167 -33.26 33.84 -4.35
CA GLU A 167 -34.44 33.83 -5.22
C GLU A 167 -35.37 35.04 -4.91
N ASP A 168 -35.46 35.48 -3.66
CA ASP A 168 -36.22 36.67 -3.22
C ASP A 168 -35.41 37.99 -3.22
N GLN A 169 -35.82 38.95 -4.06
CA GLN A 169 -35.13 40.24 -4.21
C GLN A 169 -35.52 41.27 -3.12
N ALA A 170 -34.95 41.15 -1.91
CA ALA A 170 -35.20 42.13 -0.83
C ALA A 170 -33.99 42.52 0.04
N ALA A 171 -32.98 41.65 0.22
CA ALA A 171 -31.89 41.88 1.17
C ALA A 171 -30.57 42.22 0.48
N ALA A 172 -30.06 43.44 0.70
CA ALA A 172 -28.74 43.85 0.19
C ALA A 172 -27.61 43.30 1.08
N GLY A 173 -26.86 42.33 0.56
CA GLY A 173 -25.67 41.75 1.19
C GLY A 173 -24.99 40.74 0.25
N PRO A 174 -23.77 40.26 0.59
CA PRO A 174 -23.04 39.32 -0.27
C PRO A 174 -23.77 37.98 -0.41
N LEU A 175 -24.16 37.66 -1.64
CA LEU A 175 -25.13 36.60 -1.93
C LEU A 175 -24.52 35.55 -2.88
N VAL A 176 -23.60 34.77 -2.31
CA VAL A 176 -22.87 33.66 -2.93
C VAL A 176 -22.74 32.52 -1.91
N LEU A 177 -22.61 31.26 -2.35
CA LEU A 177 -22.38 30.10 -1.47
C LEU A 177 -20.90 30.01 -1.06
N LEU A 178 -20.52 30.86 -0.10
CA LEU A 178 -19.14 31.01 0.39
C LEU A 178 -18.77 30.02 1.50
N GLY A 179 -17.47 29.68 1.58
CA GLY A 179 -16.91 28.68 2.47
C GLY A 179 -16.88 27.26 1.90
N HIS A 180 -16.28 26.34 2.66
CA HIS A 180 -16.24 24.91 2.31
C HIS A 180 -17.59 24.23 2.62
N GLY A 181 -18.05 23.31 1.75
CA GLY A 181 -19.38 22.69 1.77
C GLY A 181 -19.82 22.03 3.08
N ASN A 182 -21.11 21.72 3.22
CA ASN A 182 -21.74 21.52 4.54
C ASN A 182 -22.00 20.06 4.97
N SER A 183 -21.14 19.11 4.58
CA SER A 183 -21.21 17.73 5.09
C SER A 183 -20.95 17.65 6.59
N THR A 184 -21.65 16.76 7.28
CA THR A 184 -21.62 16.54 8.73
C THR A 184 -20.75 15.36 9.15
N SER A 185 -20.53 14.40 8.25
CA SER A 185 -19.64 13.25 8.48
C SER A 185 -19.04 12.76 7.16
N ARG A 186 -17.87 12.09 7.25
CA ARG A 186 -17.25 11.31 6.17
C ARG A 186 -16.82 9.94 6.69
N ARG A 187 -16.92 8.90 5.86
CA ARG A 187 -16.61 7.52 6.25
C ARG A 187 -16.36 6.58 5.07
N VAL A 188 -15.53 5.57 5.25
CA VAL A 188 -15.46 4.38 4.37
C VAL A 188 -16.72 3.54 4.60
N VAL A 189 -17.41 3.17 3.51
CA VAL A 189 -18.65 2.38 3.54
C VAL A 189 -18.61 1.09 2.73
N ALA A 190 -17.65 0.95 1.80
CA ALA A 190 -17.32 -0.30 1.11
C ALA A 190 -15.83 -0.28 0.71
N PHE A 191 -15.23 -1.46 0.53
CA PHE A 191 -13.88 -1.62 -0.01
C PHE A 191 -13.69 -3.03 -0.57
N ASP A 192 -12.69 -3.16 -1.44
CA ASP A 192 -12.13 -4.43 -1.91
C ASP A 192 -10.61 -4.26 -2.09
N VAL A 193 -9.98 -5.10 -2.92
CA VAL A 193 -8.53 -5.07 -3.14
C VAL A 193 -8.08 -3.86 -4.00
N LEU A 194 -8.93 -3.39 -4.92
CA LEU A 194 -8.63 -2.30 -5.86
C LEU A 194 -9.48 -1.04 -5.61
N SER A 195 -10.53 -1.13 -4.80
CA SER A 195 -11.44 0.00 -4.50
C SER A 195 -11.58 0.35 -3.01
N VAL A 196 -11.96 1.59 -2.77
CA VAL A 196 -12.61 2.04 -1.54
C VAL A 196 -13.72 3.05 -1.86
N THR A 197 -14.88 2.93 -1.23
CA THR A 197 -15.95 3.93 -1.34
C THR A 197 -16.03 4.78 -0.09
N LEU A 198 -15.80 6.09 -0.26
CA LEU A 198 -16.10 7.09 0.76
C LEU A 198 -17.55 7.57 0.63
N GLN A 199 -18.22 7.80 1.75
CA GLN A 199 -19.52 8.50 1.82
C GLN A 199 -19.38 9.73 2.73
N TYR A 200 -19.87 10.86 2.23
CA TYR A 200 -20.10 12.08 2.96
C TYR A 200 -21.61 12.25 3.18
N ASP A 201 -22.01 12.46 4.42
CA ASP A 201 -23.41 12.69 4.79
C ASP A 201 -23.65 14.17 5.10
N TYR A 202 -24.89 14.64 4.93
CA TYR A 202 -25.28 16.04 5.16
C TYR A 202 -26.37 16.17 6.24
N VAL A 203 -26.68 17.41 6.64
CA VAL A 203 -27.55 17.72 7.80
C VAL A 203 -28.93 17.04 7.74
N SER A 204 -29.52 16.91 6.55
CA SER A 204 -30.79 16.20 6.38
C SER A 204 -30.56 14.71 6.12
N LYS A 205 -31.36 13.85 6.77
CA LYS A 205 -31.39 12.42 6.45
C LYS A 205 -31.66 12.21 4.96
N ASN A 206 -30.96 11.23 4.36
CA ASN A 206 -31.02 10.91 2.94
C ASN A 206 -30.47 11.99 1.98
N LYS A 207 -29.53 12.85 2.43
CA LYS A 207 -28.68 13.67 1.54
C LYS A 207 -27.22 13.22 1.66
N TRP A 208 -26.57 12.89 0.54
CA TRP A 208 -25.21 12.32 0.55
C TRP A 208 -24.41 12.57 -0.73
N MET A 209 -23.08 12.41 -0.61
CA MET A 209 -22.11 12.36 -1.70
C MET A 209 -21.24 11.12 -1.50
N LYS A 210 -21.27 10.16 -2.42
CA LYS A 210 -20.41 8.98 -2.43
C LYS A 210 -19.32 9.11 -3.48
N VAL A 211 -18.16 8.54 -3.19
CA VAL A 211 -16.98 8.60 -4.03
C VAL A 211 -16.35 7.20 -4.11
N PRO A 212 -16.65 6.40 -5.15
CA PRO A 212 -15.89 5.19 -5.45
C PRO A 212 -14.50 5.58 -5.96
N LEU A 213 -13.46 5.24 -5.19
CA LEU A 213 -12.07 5.48 -5.50
C LEU A 213 -11.43 4.15 -5.92
N VAL A 214 -11.22 3.96 -7.23
CA VAL A 214 -10.73 2.70 -7.82
C VAL A 214 -9.35 2.92 -8.44
N ARG A 215 -8.40 2.03 -8.14
CA ARG A 215 -7.05 2.05 -8.73
C ARG A 215 -7.13 1.99 -10.26
N GLY A 216 -6.35 2.81 -10.95
CA GLY A 216 -6.29 2.82 -12.41
C GLY A 216 -7.43 3.55 -13.12
N SER A 217 -8.43 4.11 -12.44
CA SER A 217 -9.49 4.83 -13.17
C SER A 217 -9.00 6.19 -13.68
N PRO A 218 -9.11 6.50 -14.99
CA PRO A 218 -8.73 7.81 -15.53
C PRO A 218 -9.72 8.93 -15.17
N TYR A 219 -10.76 8.65 -14.36
CA TYR A 219 -11.71 9.63 -13.86
C TYR A 219 -11.85 9.52 -12.33
N ILE A 220 -11.87 10.65 -11.63
CA ILE A 220 -12.48 10.70 -10.28
C ILE A 220 -14.00 10.76 -10.45
N THR A 221 -14.71 9.85 -9.79
CA THR A 221 -16.16 9.67 -9.94
C THR A 221 -16.89 9.98 -8.63
N VAL A 222 -18.02 10.69 -8.72
CA VAL A 222 -18.84 11.09 -7.57
C VAL A 222 -20.31 10.82 -7.86
N GLU A 223 -20.96 10.04 -6.99
CA GLU A 223 -22.40 9.87 -6.94
C GLU A 223 -22.99 10.87 -5.94
N TYR A 224 -23.90 11.73 -6.39
CA TYR A 224 -24.62 12.69 -5.55
C TYR A 224 -26.07 12.23 -5.33
N HIS A 225 -26.64 12.57 -4.17
CA HIS A 225 -28.07 12.39 -3.90
C HIS A 225 -28.63 13.57 -3.09
N ASP A 226 -29.56 14.29 -3.72
CA ASP A 226 -30.29 15.44 -3.19
C ASP A 226 -29.37 16.49 -2.53
N VAL A 227 -28.26 16.82 -3.20
CA VAL A 227 -27.33 17.89 -2.80
C VAL A 227 -26.97 18.74 -4.01
N LEU A 228 -26.39 19.92 -3.78
CA LEU A 228 -25.98 20.90 -4.79
C LEU A 228 -24.48 20.71 -5.10
N PRO A 229 -24.09 20.10 -6.24
CA PRO A 229 -22.68 19.82 -6.52
C PRO A 229 -21.82 21.08 -6.65
N VAL A 230 -20.57 20.96 -6.21
CA VAL A 230 -19.54 22.00 -6.39
C VAL A 230 -18.23 21.34 -6.80
N LEU A 231 -17.66 21.82 -7.90
CA LEU A 231 -16.25 21.64 -8.24
C LEU A 231 -15.49 22.91 -7.82
N GLU A 232 -14.64 22.81 -6.81
CA GLU A 232 -13.67 23.85 -6.46
C GLU A 232 -12.40 23.66 -7.30
N LEU A 233 -11.75 24.76 -7.71
CA LEU A 233 -10.51 24.75 -8.47
C LEU A 233 -9.48 25.65 -7.76
N ASN A 234 -8.26 25.14 -7.61
CA ASN A 234 -7.12 25.85 -7.02
C ASN A 234 -6.19 26.35 -8.16
N ALA A 235 -6.80 27.07 -9.10
CA ALA A 235 -6.25 27.39 -10.41
C ALA A 235 -6.89 28.67 -10.96
N THR A 236 -6.21 29.35 -11.89
CA THR A 236 -6.83 30.36 -12.74
C THR A 236 -7.57 29.64 -13.87
N VAL A 237 -8.90 29.82 -13.99
CA VAL A 237 -9.65 29.25 -15.12
C VAL A 237 -9.58 30.19 -16.31
N VAL A 238 -9.06 29.70 -17.44
CA VAL A 238 -8.79 30.51 -18.65
C VAL A 238 -9.91 30.34 -19.68
N VAL A 239 -10.37 29.10 -19.88
CA VAL A 239 -11.43 28.78 -20.86
C VAL A 239 -12.41 27.76 -20.27
N ILE A 240 -13.71 27.96 -20.52
CA ILE A 240 -14.77 26.98 -20.24
C ILE A 240 -15.55 26.74 -21.53
N ASN A 241 -15.54 25.50 -22.04
CA ASN A 241 -16.22 25.09 -23.28
C ASN A 241 -15.95 26.04 -24.46
N GLY A 242 -14.68 26.40 -24.69
CA GLY A 242 -14.25 27.29 -25.76
C GLY A 242 -14.55 28.79 -25.55
N LYS A 243 -15.20 29.18 -24.45
CA LYS A 243 -15.38 30.58 -24.06
C LYS A 243 -14.28 31.00 -23.10
N ILE A 244 -13.55 32.07 -23.44
CA ILE A 244 -12.58 32.70 -22.54
C ILE A 244 -13.32 33.20 -21.29
N VAL A 245 -12.73 32.96 -20.12
CA VAL A 245 -13.16 33.54 -18.85
C VAL A 245 -12.41 34.85 -18.66
N ASP A 246 -13.14 35.96 -18.63
CA ASP A 246 -12.58 37.27 -18.34
C ASP A 246 -12.11 37.34 -16.88
N GLN A 247 -10.89 37.83 -16.65
CA GLN A 247 -10.25 37.98 -15.35
C GLN A 247 -10.15 39.45 -14.90
N GLU A 248 -10.48 40.41 -15.77
CA GLU A 248 -10.49 41.85 -15.44
C GLU A 248 -11.84 42.31 -14.86
N VAL A 249 -12.89 41.50 -15.01
CA VAL A 249 -14.19 41.73 -14.36
C VAL A 249 -14.13 41.28 -12.90
N ASP A 250 -14.33 42.22 -11.98
CA ASP A 250 -14.51 41.93 -10.55
C ASP A 250 -15.85 41.21 -10.31
N TYR A 251 -15.82 39.88 -10.43
CA TYR A 251 -16.89 38.95 -10.06
C TYR A 251 -16.97 38.69 -8.54
N GLY A 252 -16.42 39.58 -7.72
CA GLY A 252 -16.30 39.42 -6.28
C GLY A 252 -17.60 39.62 -5.50
N VAL A 253 -17.41 39.96 -4.22
CA VAL A 253 -18.41 40.01 -3.13
C VAL A 253 -19.62 40.94 -3.43
N MET A 254 -19.53 41.79 -4.44
CA MET A 254 -20.54 42.78 -4.85
C MET A 254 -21.37 42.40 -6.09
N THR A 255 -20.95 41.41 -6.88
CA THR A 255 -21.66 41.02 -8.11
C THR A 255 -22.97 40.32 -7.78
N SER A 256 -24.07 40.68 -8.46
CA SER A 256 -25.34 40.00 -8.22
C SER A 256 -25.33 38.58 -8.79
N TRP A 257 -25.96 37.64 -8.06
CA TRP A 257 -26.09 36.24 -8.47
C TRP A 257 -26.72 36.04 -9.86
N LYS A 258 -27.48 37.02 -10.36
CA LYS A 258 -28.11 36.94 -11.69
C LYS A 258 -27.14 37.26 -12.83
N ASP A 259 -26.01 37.92 -12.53
CA ASP A 259 -25.05 38.46 -13.50
C ASP A 259 -23.75 37.63 -13.60
N LEU A 260 -23.56 36.67 -12.69
CA LEU A 260 -22.44 35.73 -12.71
C LEU A 260 -22.50 34.78 -13.92
N PRO A 261 -21.37 34.47 -14.59
CA PRO A 261 -21.35 33.63 -15.78
C PRO A 261 -21.91 32.22 -15.55
N THR A 262 -22.88 31.79 -16.36
CA THR A 262 -23.44 30.43 -16.32
C THR A 262 -23.17 29.63 -17.59
N PHE A 263 -22.83 28.36 -17.41
CA PHE A 263 -22.52 27.41 -18.47
C PHE A 263 -23.51 26.25 -18.38
N THR A 264 -24.22 25.94 -19.47
CA THR A 264 -25.20 24.84 -19.52
C THR A 264 -24.69 23.75 -20.45
N SER A 265 -24.45 22.54 -19.92
CA SER A 265 -23.93 21.39 -20.67
C SER A 265 -24.02 20.09 -19.85
N LYS A 266 -23.75 18.94 -20.47
CA LYS A 266 -23.40 17.68 -19.77
C LYS A 266 -21.88 17.39 -19.74
N ARG A 267 -21.10 18.25 -20.42
CA ARG A 267 -19.64 18.18 -20.58
C ARG A 267 -19.06 19.59 -20.44
N PHE A 268 -18.10 19.76 -19.55
CA PHE A 268 -17.44 21.03 -19.28
C PHE A 268 -15.94 20.82 -19.45
N GLU A 269 -15.39 21.29 -20.57
CA GLU A 269 -13.95 21.34 -20.81
C GLU A 269 -13.40 22.63 -20.21
N LEU A 270 -12.36 22.49 -19.39
CA LEU A 270 -11.79 23.52 -18.53
C LEU A 270 -10.29 23.60 -18.82
N ASP A 271 -9.85 24.68 -19.47
CA ASP A 271 -8.43 25.03 -19.57
C ASP A 271 -8.07 25.89 -18.34
N VAL A 272 -7.13 25.40 -17.52
CA VAL A 272 -6.78 26.01 -16.24
C VAL A 272 -5.26 26.11 -16.04
N GLU A 273 -4.84 27.15 -15.33
CA GLU A 273 -3.46 27.37 -14.92
C GLU A 273 -3.30 27.09 -13.42
N VAL A 274 -2.57 26.03 -13.07
CA VAL A 274 -2.31 25.61 -11.69
C VAL A 274 -0.95 26.12 -11.20
N TYR A 275 -0.80 26.29 -9.88
CA TYR A 275 0.48 26.61 -9.27
C TYR A 275 1.44 25.41 -9.27
N GLY A 276 2.65 25.63 -9.80
CA GLY A 276 3.74 24.66 -9.86
C GLY A 276 4.74 24.79 -8.70
N THR A 277 5.56 23.77 -8.50
CA THR A 277 6.51 23.68 -7.37
C THR A 277 7.90 23.27 -7.83
N GLY A 278 8.92 24.08 -7.52
CA GLY A 278 10.33 23.73 -7.70
C GLY A 278 10.90 23.99 -9.09
N VAL A 279 12.03 23.33 -9.40
CA VAL A 279 12.93 23.66 -10.54
C VAL A 279 12.34 23.32 -11.92
N SER A 280 11.21 22.62 -11.97
CA SER A 280 10.36 22.48 -13.17
C SER A 280 9.86 23.85 -13.67
N ALA A 281 9.69 24.83 -12.77
CA ALA A 281 9.29 26.19 -13.10
C ALA A 281 10.44 27.04 -13.70
N ARG A 282 10.85 26.74 -14.94
CA ARG A 282 11.69 27.65 -15.75
C ARG A 282 10.88 28.87 -16.25
N GLY A 283 10.55 29.79 -15.35
CA GLY A 283 10.00 31.09 -15.73
C GLY A 283 9.08 31.72 -14.69
N MET A 284 7.82 31.25 -14.61
CA MET A 284 6.74 31.96 -13.90
C MET A 284 5.88 31.11 -12.94
N GLY A 285 6.33 29.91 -12.56
CA GLY A 285 5.76 29.19 -11.40
C GLY A 285 4.40 28.53 -11.60
N THR A 286 3.91 28.41 -12.83
CA THR A 286 2.60 27.81 -13.17
C THR A 286 2.73 26.62 -14.13
N SER A 287 1.66 25.84 -14.26
CA SER A 287 1.51 24.76 -15.25
C SER A 287 0.10 24.77 -15.84
N GLN A 288 -0.01 24.49 -17.14
CA GLN A 288 -1.29 24.47 -17.87
C GLN A 288 -1.86 23.05 -17.83
N GLN A 289 -3.11 22.90 -17.37
CA GLN A 289 -3.84 21.64 -17.31
C GLN A 289 -5.18 21.77 -18.05
N LYS A 290 -5.61 20.71 -18.74
CA LYS A 290 -6.95 20.58 -19.30
C LYS A 290 -7.73 19.53 -18.53
N TRP A 291 -8.89 19.91 -18.00
CA TRP A 291 -9.81 19.00 -17.31
C TRP A 291 -11.12 18.91 -18.08
N ILE A 292 -11.81 17.77 -17.98
CA ILE A 292 -13.16 17.59 -18.50
C ILE A 292 -14.05 17.04 -17.38
N LEU A 293 -15.07 17.81 -17.02
CA LEU A 293 -16.12 17.44 -16.07
C LEU A 293 -17.36 16.97 -16.85
N TYR A 294 -17.81 15.75 -16.55
CA TYR A 294 -18.96 15.09 -17.14
C TYR A 294 -20.08 14.93 -16.11
N PHE A 295 -21.33 14.99 -16.57
CA PHE A 295 -22.53 14.62 -15.82
C PHE A 295 -23.39 13.65 -16.64
N ASP A 296 -24.23 12.86 -15.95
CA ASP A 296 -25.18 11.95 -16.61
C ASP A 296 -26.20 12.68 -17.51
N ARG A 297 -26.58 13.91 -17.16
CA ARG A 297 -27.47 14.80 -17.92
C ARG A 297 -27.00 16.25 -17.92
N VAL A 298 -27.69 17.09 -18.69
CA VAL A 298 -27.39 18.52 -18.77
C VAL A 298 -27.59 19.19 -17.41
N ARG A 299 -26.57 19.92 -16.95
CA ARG A 299 -26.56 20.78 -15.76
C ARG A 299 -26.31 22.22 -16.17
N THR A 300 -26.64 23.16 -15.28
CA THR A 300 -26.25 24.57 -15.41
C THR A 300 -25.35 24.91 -14.23
N LEU A 301 -24.05 25.06 -14.51
CA LEU A 301 -23.06 25.49 -13.53
C LEU A 301 -22.91 27.00 -13.61
N GLN A 302 -22.76 27.64 -12.44
CA GLN A 302 -22.40 29.04 -12.32
C GLN A 302 -20.93 29.14 -11.88
N LEU A 303 -20.20 30.04 -12.54
CA LEU A 303 -18.84 30.42 -12.16
C LEU A 303 -18.90 31.42 -11.01
N GLN A 304 -18.24 31.09 -9.90
CA GLN A 304 -18.16 31.92 -8.70
C GLN A 304 -16.68 32.09 -8.33
N PHE A 305 -16.30 33.31 -7.97
CA PHE A 305 -14.98 33.64 -7.47
C PHE A 305 -15.06 33.85 -5.96
N ALA A 306 -14.14 33.23 -5.22
CA ALA A 306 -14.15 33.27 -3.76
C ALA A 306 -13.01 34.18 -3.27
N ASP A 307 -13.36 35.43 -2.94
CA ASP A 307 -12.42 36.37 -2.29
C ASP A 307 -12.20 36.03 -0.80
N GLU A 308 -11.80 34.79 -0.53
CA GLU A 308 -11.57 34.23 0.80
C GLU A 308 -10.23 34.74 1.37
N LYS A 309 -10.10 36.08 1.56
CA LYS A 309 -8.99 36.79 2.23
C LYS A 309 -8.86 36.45 3.74
N SER A 310 -9.38 35.31 4.18
CA SER A 310 -9.22 34.77 5.54
C SER A 310 -7.88 34.04 5.63
N ASP A 311 -6.88 34.70 6.21
CA ASP A 311 -5.48 34.23 6.21
C ASP A 311 -5.31 32.86 6.92
N ARG A 312 -5.18 31.81 6.07
CA ARG A 312 -4.55 30.48 6.29
C ARG A 312 -5.32 29.38 7.05
N PRO A 313 -5.26 28.16 6.49
CA PRO A 313 -5.00 26.96 7.29
C PRO A 313 -3.54 26.78 7.81
N TYR A 314 -2.47 27.18 7.09
CA TYR A 314 -1.06 27.13 7.59
C TYR A 314 -0.88 28.29 8.58
N ASN A 315 -1.54 28.14 9.73
CA ASN A 315 -1.38 28.96 10.91
C ASN A 315 0.04 28.80 11.49
N LEU A 316 0.35 29.47 12.59
CA LEU A 316 1.69 29.49 13.20
C LEU A 316 2.17 28.12 13.78
N ARG A 317 1.43 27.03 13.56
CA ARG A 317 1.81 25.62 13.85
C ARG A 317 2.00 24.84 12.55
N GLY A 318 0.93 24.67 11.78
CA GLY A 318 0.96 24.51 10.34
C GLY A 318 0.18 23.32 9.75
N GLU A 319 -0.96 23.59 9.10
CA GLU A 319 -1.80 22.67 8.32
C GLU A 319 -2.14 23.27 6.92
N LEU A 320 -2.41 22.55 5.82
CA LEU A 320 -2.24 23.13 4.45
C LEU A 320 -3.17 24.28 4.01
N THR A 321 -2.61 25.49 3.71
CA THR A 321 -3.33 26.65 3.10
C THR A 321 -3.19 26.80 1.60
N THR A 322 -4.31 26.70 0.88
CA THR A 322 -4.56 27.37 -0.40
C THR A 322 -6.02 27.85 -0.45
N PRO A 323 -6.30 29.12 -0.80
CA PRO A 323 -7.65 29.56 -1.12
C PRO A 323 -8.09 28.95 -2.45
N THR A 324 -9.29 28.36 -2.48
CA THR A 324 -9.93 27.90 -3.73
C THR A 324 -10.56 29.09 -4.44
N ASN A 325 -9.76 29.80 -5.24
CA ASN A 325 -10.14 31.07 -5.87
C ASN A 325 -11.38 30.97 -6.77
N VAL A 326 -11.64 29.80 -7.37
CA VAL A 326 -12.71 29.59 -8.34
C VAL A 326 -13.56 28.37 -7.97
N ARG A 327 -14.88 28.49 -8.11
CA ARG A 327 -15.86 27.41 -7.95
C ARG A 327 -16.80 27.34 -9.16
N LEU A 328 -17.11 26.12 -9.60
CA LEU A 328 -18.25 25.82 -10.46
C LEU A 328 -19.34 25.19 -9.59
N VAL A 329 -20.40 25.95 -9.33
CA VAL A 329 -21.51 25.58 -8.46
C VAL A 329 -22.73 25.25 -9.31
N ASP A 330 -23.34 24.10 -9.11
CA ASP A 330 -24.60 23.76 -9.77
C ASP A 330 -25.73 24.69 -9.29
N ARG A 331 -26.67 25.03 -10.18
CA ARG A 331 -27.82 25.86 -9.82
C ARG A 331 -28.98 25.08 -9.20
N ASP A 332 -29.00 23.76 -9.35
CA ASP A 332 -30.10 22.90 -8.88
C ASP A 332 -29.59 21.68 -8.10
N LEU A 333 -30.40 21.22 -7.13
CA LEU A 333 -30.13 19.98 -6.42
C LEU A 333 -30.05 18.80 -7.41
N TYR A 334 -29.17 17.85 -7.12
CA TYR A 334 -28.76 16.80 -8.05
C TYR A 334 -28.73 15.43 -7.37
N THR A 335 -29.25 14.44 -8.10
CA THR A 335 -29.21 13.02 -7.75
C THR A 335 -28.77 12.24 -8.97
N GLY A 336 -27.48 11.95 -9.08
CA GLY A 336 -26.84 11.48 -10.30
C GLY A 336 -25.32 11.45 -10.20
N VAL A 337 -24.66 11.17 -11.32
CA VAL A 337 -23.20 10.94 -11.35
C VAL A 337 -22.46 12.12 -11.98
N ALA A 338 -21.37 12.56 -11.36
CA ALA A 338 -20.39 13.46 -11.95
C ALA A 338 -19.04 12.73 -12.08
N ARG A 339 -18.26 13.03 -13.12
CA ARG A 339 -16.91 12.49 -13.32
C ARG A 339 -15.95 13.56 -13.81
N LEU A 340 -14.74 13.56 -13.27
CA LEU A 340 -13.68 14.50 -13.64
C LEU A 340 -12.47 13.73 -14.16
N ALA A 341 -12.05 14.02 -15.39
CA ALA A 341 -10.80 13.51 -15.97
C ALA A 341 -9.85 14.66 -16.31
N ILE A 342 -8.55 14.45 -16.13
CA ILE A 342 -7.51 15.30 -16.73
C ILE A 342 -7.16 14.77 -18.13
N VAL A 343 -6.92 15.66 -19.08
CA VAL A 343 -6.33 15.34 -20.38
C VAL A 343 -4.80 15.47 -20.24
N PRO A 344 -4.01 14.42 -20.54
CA PRO A 344 -2.55 14.49 -20.41
C PRO A 344 -1.92 15.59 -21.27
N GLN A 345 -0.80 16.15 -20.79
CA GLN A 345 -0.12 17.22 -21.49
C GLN A 345 0.42 16.73 -22.85
N GLY A 346 -0.02 17.37 -23.94
CA GLY A 346 0.35 16.98 -25.31
C GLY A 346 -0.45 15.81 -25.89
N ALA A 347 -1.50 15.32 -25.21
CA ALA A 347 -2.39 14.30 -25.77
C ALA A 347 -3.13 14.78 -27.04
N SER A 348 -3.43 13.86 -27.96
CA SER A 348 -4.17 14.17 -29.19
C SER A 348 -5.68 14.33 -28.94
N GLN A 349 -6.39 14.89 -29.92
CA GLN A 349 -7.85 14.97 -29.91
C GLN A 349 -8.51 13.56 -29.86
N ASP A 350 -7.81 12.50 -30.27
CA ASP A 350 -8.29 11.12 -30.18
C ASP A 350 -8.37 10.65 -28.73
N VAL A 351 -7.40 11.03 -27.88
CA VAL A 351 -7.42 10.75 -26.43
C VAL A 351 -8.65 11.41 -25.79
N VAL A 352 -8.91 12.67 -26.12
CA VAL A 352 -10.14 13.39 -25.69
C VAL A 352 -11.39 12.66 -26.19
N THR A 353 -11.37 12.18 -27.44
CA THR A 353 -12.49 11.44 -28.04
C THR A 353 -12.72 10.07 -27.38
N VAL A 354 -11.68 9.40 -26.88
CA VAL A 354 -11.81 8.17 -26.08
C VAL A 354 -12.35 8.47 -24.69
N LEU A 355 -11.84 9.52 -24.02
CA LEU A 355 -12.36 9.96 -22.72
C LEU A 355 -13.84 10.35 -22.81
N ASP A 356 -14.26 11.05 -23.87
CA ASP A 356 -15.65 11.45 -24.11
C ASP A 356 -16.59 10.26 -24.36
N LYS A 357 -16.09 9.17 -24.95
CA LYS A 357 -16.86 7.92 -25.16
C LYS A 357 -16.99 7.10 -23.88
N ALA A 358 -15.89 6.90 -23.15
CA ALA A 358 -15.87 6.06 -21.95
C ALA A 358 -16.40 6.76 -20.68
N ALA A 359 -16.66 8.08 -20.73
CA ALA A 359 -17.16 8.85 -19.59
C ALA A 359 -18.46 8.28 -19.00
N GLY A 360 -19.31 7.63 -19.80
CA GLY A 360 -20.59 7.05 -19.36
C GLY A 360 -20.51 5.77 -18.53
N VAL A 361 -19.33 5.13 -18.40
CA VAL A 361 -19.14 3.84 -17.71
C VAL A 361 -18.04 3.97 -16.65
N TYR A 362 -18.34 3.60 -15.40
CA TYR A 362 -17.44 3.79 -14.26
C TYR A 362 -17.36 2.55 -13.35
N PRO A 363 -16.18 2.27 -12.76
CA PRO A 363 -16.04 1.18 -11.81
C PRO A 363 -16.52 1.63 -10.42
N VAL A 364 -17.06 0.71 -9.63
CA VAL A 364 -17.51 0.96 -8.25
C VAL A 364 -16.93 -0.02 -7.23
N GLY A 365 -16.48 -1.19 -7.69
CA GLY A 365 -15.80 -2.21 -6.91
C GLY A 365 -14.99 -3.14 -7.83
N SER A 366 -14.31 -4.13 -7.25
CA SER A 366 -13.60 -5.16 -8.01
C SER A 366 -13.60 -6.52 -7.32
N SER A 367 -13.39 -7.57 -8.13
CA SER A 367 -13.04 -8.91 -7.69
C SER A 367 -11.72 -9.35 -8.34
N ILE A 368 -10.98 -10.18 -7.61
CA ILE A 368 -9.78 -10.86 -8.11
C ILE A 368 -10.07 -12.35 -8.17
N SER A 369 -9.74 -12.99 -9.29
CA SER A 369 -9.60 -14.45 -9.37
C SER A 369 -8.14 -14.81 -9.59
N THR A 370 -7.75 -16.01 -9.17
CA THR A 370 -6.40 -16.58 -9.36
C THR A 370 -6.53 -18.03 -9.81
N ASP A 371 -5.83 -18.40 -10.88
CA ASP A 371 -5.61 -19.78 -11.30
C ASP A 371 -4.09 -20.05 -11.27
N VAL A 372 -3.66 -21.16 -10.68
CA VAL A 372 -2.26 -21.43 -10.37
C VAL A 372 -1.96 -22.92 -10.58
N ASN A 373 -0.91 -23.21 -11.34
CA ASN A 373 -0.32 -24.54 -11.54
C ASN A 373 1.20 -24.47 -11.38
N ASP A 374 1.90 -25.61 -11.41
CA ASP A 374 3.35 -25.74 -11.12
C ASP A 374 4.29 -24.79 -11.91
N VAL A 375 3.86 -24.28 -13.06
CA VAL A 375 4.70 -23.54 -14.02
C VAL A 375 4.16 -22.13 -14.32
N THR A 376 2.85 -21.94 -14.23
CA THR A 376 2.19 -20.69 -14.61
C THR A 376 1.04 -20.35 -13.67
N ALA A 377 0.74 -19.07 -13.58
CA ALA A 377 -0.48 -18.58 -12.98
C ALA A 377 -1.16 -17.58 -13.90
N SER A 378 -2.47 -17.40 -13.76
CA SER A 378 -3.14 -16.18 -14.17
C SER A 378 -3.91 -15.57 -13.00
N PHE A 379 -4.07 -14.25 -13.06
CA PHE A 379 -4.88 -13.51 -12.11
C PHE A 379 -5.68 -12.45 -12.84
N SER A 380 -6.87 -12.15 -12.34
CA SER A 380 -7.78 -11.20 -12.98
C SER A 380 -8.06 -9.97 -12.13
N PHE A 381 -8.31 -8.85 -12.78
CA PHE A 381 -8.98 -7.70 -12.20
C PHE A 381 -10.31 -7.52 -12.94
N CYS A 382 -11.41 -8.02 -12.36
CA CYS A 382 -12.75 -7.78 -12.86
C CYS A 382 -13.39 -6.64 -12.06
N TRP A 383 -13.88 -5.59 -12.72
CA TRP A 383 -14.56 -4.46 -12.05
C TRP A 383 -16.07 -4.61 -12.08
N GLU A 384 -16.71 -4.39 -10.93
CA GLU A 384 -18.14 -4.05 -10.89
C GLU A 384 -18.29 -2.66 -11.52
N THR A 385 -19.16 -2.54 -12.54
CA THR A 385 -19.36 -1.27 -13.25
C THR A 385 -20.79 -0.76 -13.11
N LYS A 386 -20.91 0.56 -13.04
CA LYS A 386 -22.17 1.28 -13.22
C LYS A 386 -22.10 2.17 -14.46
N ARG A 387 -23.27 2.61 -14.90
CA ARG A 387 -23.44 3.55 -16.01
C ARG A 387 -24.05 4.86 -15.52
N PHE A 388 -23.92 5.90 -16.32
CA PHE A 388 -24.74 7.10 -16.17
C PHE A 388 -26.22 6.72 -16.28
N ASN A 389 -27.02 7.13 -15.28
CA ASN A 389 -28.40 6.70 -15.11
C ASN A 389 -29.30 7.12 -16.28
N ASP A 390 -30.10 6.18 -16.77
CA ASP A 390 -31.54 6.39 -16.63
C ASP A 390 -31.98 5.87 -15.25
N HIS A 391 -33.05 6.42 -14.67
CA HIS A 391 -33.21 6.43 -13.21
C HIS A 391 -33.74 5.12 -12.59
N GLY A 392 -32.82 4.28 -12.09
CA GLY A 392 -33.05 3.54 -10.84
C GLY A 392 -33.72 2.16 -10.92
N GLU A 393 -33.71 1.50 -12.08
CA GLU A 393 -33.91 0.05 -12.13
C GLU A 393 -32.56 -0.69 -12.06
N SER A 394 -32.46 -1.68 -11.18
CA SER A 394 -31.30 -2.59 -11.12
C SER A 394 -31.43 -3.65 -12.21
N SER A 395 -31.01 -3.33 -13.44
CA SER A 395 -30.78 -4.35 -14.46
C SER A 395 -29.63 -5.26 -14.01
N GLU A 396 -29.90 -6.53 -13.77
CA GLU A 396 -28.94 -7.49 -13.17
C GLU A 396 -27.76 -7.84 -14.12
N ASP A 397 -27.82 -7.42 -15.38
CA ASP A 397 -26.86 -7.71 -16.46
C ASP A 397 -25.81 -6.60 -16.72
N ALA A 398 -25.12 -6.12 -15.67
CA ALA A 398 -24.10 -5.05 -15.78
C ALA A 398 -22.64 -5.50 -15.52
N ASN A 399 -22.39 -6.81 -15.38
CA ASN A 399 -21.13 -7.36 -14.86
C ASN A 399 -19.98 -7.49 -15.88
N SER A 400 -20.18 -7.14 -17.16
CA SER A 400 -19.08 -7.06 -18.12
C SER A 400 -19.34 -6.03 -19.22
N THR A 401 -18.33 -5.23 -19.57
CA THR A 401 -18.41 -4.26 -20.66
C THR A 401 -17.04 -3.91 -21.26
N ALA A 402 -16.98 -3.92 -22.59
CA ALA A 402 -15.83 -3.46 -23.37
C ALA A 402 -15.68 -1.92 -23.39
N GLU A 403 -16.59 -1.17 -22.75
CA GLU A 403 -16.59 0.31 -22.77
C GLU A 403 -15.93 0.93 -21.53
N LEU A 404 -15.61 0.13 -20.50
CA LEU A 404 -14.89 0.62 -19.33
C LEU A 404 -13.43 0.94 -19.71
N LEU A 405 -13.04 2.21 -19.63
CA LEU A 405 -11.66 2.65 -19.80
C LEU A 405 -10.93 2.67 -18.44
N MET A 406 -9.83 1.91 -18.36
CA MET A 406 -8.95 1.83 -17.19
C MET A 406 -7.48 1.97 -17.63
N MET A 407 -6.62 2.42 -16.72
CA MET A 407 -5.20 2.72 -16.95
C MET A 407 -4.31 1.66 -16.31
N ALA A 408 -3.52 0.97 -17.13
CA ALA A 408 -2.62 -0.12 -16.73
C ALA A 408 -1.21 0.40 -16.42
N ASN A 409 -0.61 -0.05 -15.32
CA ASN A 409 0.82 0.11 -15.05
C ASN A 409 1.66 -0.70 -16.06
N PRO A 410 2.95 -0.35 -16.29
CA PRO A 410 3.81 -1.08 -17.24
C PRO A 410 3.87 -2.59 -17.02
N HIS A 411 3.87 -3.07 -15.77
CA HIS A 411 3.89 -4.51 -15.48
C HIS A 411 2.57 -5.21 -15.87
N HIS A 412 1.41 -4.59 -15.63
CA HIS A 412 0.12 -5.11 -16.14
C HIS A 412 0.16 -5.21 -17.68
N ALA A 413 0.62 -4.15 -18.35
CA ALA A 413 0.67 -4.10 -19.82
C ALA A 413 1.67 -5.11 -20.42
N ALA A 414 2.64 -5.59 -19.63
CA ALA A 414 3.60 -6.62 -20.03
C ALA A 414 3.10 -8.06 -19.83
N THR A 415 2.01 -8.27 -19.08
CA THR A 415 1.48 -9.61 -18.74
C THR A 415 0.01 -9.82 -19.09
N MET A 416 -0.70 -8.78 -19.51
CA MET A 416 -2.10 -8.83 -19.93
C MET A 416 -2.31 -9.72 -21.17
N LYS A 417 -3.21 -10.70 -21.04
CA LYS A 417 -3.73 -11.46 -22.19
C LYS A 417 -4.57 -10.54 -23.08
N THR A 418 -4.37 -10.66 -24.39
CA THR A 418 -5.04 -9.81 -25.41
C THR A 418 -5.62 -10.63 -26.56
N ASP A 419 -5.34 -11.93 -26.59
CA ASP A 419 -5.84 -12.95 -27.50
C ASP A 419 -7.27 -13.40 -27.17
N THR A 420 -7.71 -13.22 -25.92
CA THR A 420 -9.07 -13.52 -25.44
C THR A 420 -10.16 -12.62 -26.07
N GLY A 421 -9.78 -11.45 -26.59
CA GLY A 421 -10.72 -10.43 -27.07
C GLY A 421 -11.56 -9.74 -25.97
N SER A 422 -11.31 -10.03 -24.68
CA SER A 422 -12.02 -9.39 -23.55
C SER A 422 -11.55 -7.96 -23.25
N VAL A 423 -10.39 -7.58 -23.79
CA VAL A 423 -9.76 -6.26 -23.61
C VAL A 423 -9.25 -5.70 -24.94
N GLN A 424 -9.19 -4.37 -25.03
CA GLN A 424 -8.54 -3.65 -26.14
C GLN A 424 -7.51 -2.67 -25.58
N VAL A 425 -6.23 -2.94 -25.82
CA VAL A 425 -5.12 -2.05 -25.46
C VAL A 425 -5.06 -0.88 -26.45
N LEU A 426 -5.09 0.36 -25.94
CA LEU A 426 -5.09 1.59 -26.75
C LEU A 426 -3.73 2.33 -26.76
N GLY A 427 -2.75 1.83 -25.99
CA GLY A 427 -1.41 2.45 -25.89
C GLY A 427 -1.32 3.52 -24.79
N GLN A 428 -0.19 4.20 -24.71
CA GLN A 428 0.05 5.22 -23.68
C GLN A 428 -0.57 6.56 -24.06
N PHE A 429 -1.52 7.06 -23.26
CA PHE A 429 -2.17 8.35 -23.49
C PHE A 429 -1.38 9.55 -22.93
N GLY A 430 -0.24 9.31 -22.27
CA GLY A 430 0.56 10.34 -21.62
C GLY A 430 0.27 10.54 -20.14
N HIS A 431 -0.70 9.83 -19.55
CA HIS A 431 -0.85 9.76 -18.10
C HIS A 431 0.42 9.13 -17.49
N ARG A 432 1.21 9.92 -16.78
CA ARG A 432 2.45 9.46 -16.15
C ARG A 432 2.29 9.48 -14.63
N THR A 433 3.00 8.57 -13.98
CA THR A 433 3.03 8.41 -12.52
C THR A 433 4.44 8.03 -12.09
N LEU A 434 4.68 7.92 -10.78
CA LEU A 434 5.91 7.36 -10.23
C LEU A 434 6.34 6.05 -10.92
N LYS A 435 5.37 5.21 -11.30
CA LYS A 435 5.55 3.93 -12.00
C LYS A 435 5.62 4.05 -13.54
N SER A 436 6.06 5.21 -14.03
CA SER A 436 6.13 5.61 -15.44
C SER A 436 4.76 5.81 -16.11
N ASN A 437 4.76 5.84 -17.45
CA ASN A 437 3.57 6.05 -18.28
C ASN A 437 2.59 4.88 -18.17
N MET A 438 1.32 5.20 -17.92
CA MET A 438 0.24 4.22 -17.91
C MET A 438 -0.31 3.98 -19.32
N THR A 439 -0.64 2.72 -19.61
CA THR A 439 -1.27 2.28 -20.87
C THR A 439 -2.78 2.29 -20.72
N ALA A 440 -3.51 2.94 -21.62
CA ALA A 440 -4.96 2.92 -21.64
C ALA A 440 -5.48 1.58 -22.19
N VAL A 441 -6.48 1.00 -21.53
CA VAL A 441 -7.11 -0.27 -21.89
C VAL A 441 -8.62 -0.16 -21.74
N LEU A 442 -9.35 -0.61 -22.74
CA LEU A 442 -10.80 -0.81 -22.70
C LEU A 442 -11.13 -2.25 -22.31
N GLY A 443 -12.09 -2.44 -21.41
CA GLY A 443 -12.56 -3.76 -20.95
C GLY A 443 -12.64 -3.85 -19.43
N SER A 444 -13.78 -4.31 -18.92
CA SER A 444 -14.07 -4.37 -17.48
C SER A 444 -13.57 -5.63 -16.77
N CYS A 445 -12.89 -6.55 -17.46
CA CYS A 445 -12.04 -7.52 -16.79
C CYS A 445 -10.74 -7.77 -17.56
N TRP A 446 -9.62 -7.56 -16.89
CA TRP A 446 -8.29 -7.90 -17.39
C TRP A 446 -7.86 -9.25 -16.83
N GLU A 447 -7.26 -10.10 -17.66
CA GLU A 447 -6.54 -11.29 -17.20
C GLU A 447 -5.04 -11.08 -17.47
N MET A 448 -4.21 -11.26 -16.46
CA MET A 448 -2.74 -11.21 -16.54
C MET A 448 -2.20 -12.63 -16.38
N GLN A 449 -1.13 -12.97 -17.11
CA GLN A 449 -0.46 -14.27 -17.02
C GLN A 449 0.99 -14.13 -16.57
N GLU A 450 1.38 -15.02 -15.65
CA GLU A 450 2.73 -15.11 -15.11
C GLU A 450 3.34 -16.49 -15.36
N THR A 451 4.63 -16.51 -15.71
CA THR A 451 5.47 -17.70 -15.54
C THR A 451 6.00 -17.68 -14.12
N LEU A 452 5.77 -18.75 -13.37
CA LEU A 452 6.21 -18.85 -11.98
C LEU A 452 7.73 -19.12 -11.91
N PRO A 453 8.44 -18.57 -10.91
CA PRO A 453 9.86 -18.82 -10.74
C PRO A 453 10.10 -20.26 -10.26
N THR A 454 11.25 -20.85 -10.63
CA THR A 454 11.73 -22.07 -9.97
C THR A 454 11.91 -21.78 -8.48
N ALA A 455 11.09 -22.39 -7.65
CA ALA A 455 11.12 -22.20 -6.20
C ALA A 455 11.23 -23.56 -5.51
N SER A 456 12.28 -23.73 -4.70
CA SER A 456 12.63 -24.98 -4.04
C SER A 456 13.42 -24.71 -2.76
N PHE A 457 13.59 -25.72 -1.91
CA PHE A 457 14.47 -25.68 -0.73
C PHE A 457 15.98 -25.63 -1.06
N HIS A 458 16.33 -25.72 -2.34
CA HIS A 458 17.68 -25.92 -2.87
C HIS A 458 17.92 -25.06 -4.11
N GLU A 459 19.17 -24.68 -4.34
CA GLU A 459 19.67 -23.98 -5.52
C GLU A 459 19.32 -24.70 -6.84
N GLU A 460 19.17 -23.95 -7.94
CA GLU A 460 18.96 -24.53 -9.29
C GLU A 460 20.18 -25.37 -9.77
N ASN A 461 21.36 -25.12 -9.21
CA ASN A 461 22.57 -25.92 -9.44
C ASN A 461 23.23 -26.31 -8.11
N GLU A 462 23.22 -27.60 -7.80
CA GLU A 462 23.85 -28.15 -6.58
C GLU A 462 25.29 -28.63 -6.78
N GLN A 463 25.86 -28.52 -8.00
CA GLN A 463 27.18 -29.11 -8.31
C GLN A 463 28.35 -28.30 -7.75
N ILE A 464 28.73 -28.62 -6.51
CA ILE A 464 29.92 -28.08 -5.83
C ILE A 464 31.18 -28.81 -6.30
N GLN A 465 32.20 -28.04 -6.70
CA GLN A 465 33.49 -28.59 -7.10
C GLN A 465 34.28 -29.14 -5.88
N PRO A 466 34.95 -30.30 -5.96
CA PRO A 466 35.49 -31.00 -4.78
C PRO A 466 36.42 -30.18 -3.89
N GLN A 467 37.20 -29.25 -4.46
CA GLN A 467 38.13 -28.40 -3.70
C GLN A 467 37.44 -27.38 -2.77
N TYR A 468 36.14 -27.13 -2.93
CA TYR A 468 35.37 -26.22 -2.08
C TYR A 468 34.69 -26.93 -0.90
N VAL A 469 34.40 -28.23 -1.03
CA VAL A 469 33.59 -29.01 -0.07
C VAL A 469 34.13 -28.92 1.35
N GLU A 470 35.43 -29.18 1.55
CA GLU A 470 36.06 -29.20 2.89
C GLU A 470 35.98 -27.84 3.59
N ALA A 471 36.20 -26.74 2.86
CA ALA A 471 36.10 -25.40 3.42
C ALA A 471 34.68 -25.05 3.86
N ILE A 472 33.65 -25.54 3.14
CA ILE A 472 32.25 -25.35 3.54
C ILE A 472 31.91 -26.24 4.75
N LYS A 473 32.41 -27.48 4.82
CA LYS A 473 32.21 -28.37 5.99
C LYS A 473 32.83 -27.80 7.26
N VAL A 474 34.06 -27.27 7.17
CA VAL A 474 34.71 -26.56 8.29
C VAL A 474 33.95 -25.28 8.67
N ALA A 475 33.40 -24.53 7.72
CA ALA A 475 32.54 -23.39 8.03
C ALA A 475 31.26 -23.84 8.77
N LEU A 476 30.58 -24.87 8.24
CA LEU A 476 29.31 -25.41 8.76
C LEU A 476 29.45 -25.88 10.21
N ALA A 477 30.52 -26.61 10.51
CA ALA A 477 30.83 -27.09 11.86
C ALA A 477 31.12 -25.96 12.88
N ASN A 478 31.48 -24.75 12.41
CA ASN A 478 31.64 -23.58 13.26
C ASN A 478 30.32 -22.79 13.38
N ASP A 479 29.69 -22.43 12.25
CA ASP A 479 28.45 -21.66 12.16
C ASP A 479 27.25 -22.34 12.84
N SER A 480 27.24 -23.68 12.90
CA SER A 480 26.22 -24.48 13.59
C SER A 480 26.14 -24.23 15.10
N ASN A 481 27.18 -23.67 15.72
CA ASN A 481 27.21 -23.35 17.15
C ASN A 481 26.57 -22.00 17.49
N PHE A 482 26.19 -21.20 16.49
CA PHE A 482 25.50 -19.94 16.71
C PHE A 482 24.07 -20.19 17.22
N ALA A 483 23.71 -19.55 18.33
CA ALA A 483 22.38 -19.58 18.92
C ALA A 483 21.76 -18.17 18.84
N PRO A 484 20.46 -18.03 18.48
CA PRO A 484 19.76 -16.75 18.49
C PRO A 484 19.81 -16.06 19.87
N GLY A 485 20.06 -14.75 19.88
CA GLY A 485 20.11 -13.92 21.08
C GLY A 485 19.07 -12.79 21.09
N ALA A 486 18.44 -12.50 19.96
CA ALA A 486 17.42 -11.47 19.85
C ALA A 486 16.12 -11.83 20.58
N ASN A 487 15.36 -10.80 20.95
CA ASN A 487 14.05 -10.95 21.63
C ASN A 487 12.89 -10.42 20.77
N ASP A 488 13.15 -9.42 19.94
CA ASP A 488 12.21 -8.90 18.95
C ASP A 488 12.08 -9.88 17.76
N PRO A 489 10.94 -9.87 17.04
CA PRO A 489 10.72 -10.79 15.93
C PRO A 489 11.59 -10.54 14.70
N TYR A 490 12.19 -9.35 14.50
CA TYR A 490 12.98 -9.09 13.30
C TYR A 490 14.35 -9.76 13.39
N PHE A 491 15.16 -9.38 14.38
CA PHE A 491 16.50 -9.95 14.53
C PHE A 491 16.42 -11.44 14.88
N PHE A 492 15.45 -11.86 15.71
CA PHE A 492 15.26 -13.30 15.98
C PHE A 492 14.93 -14.06 14.70
N GLY A 493 14.07 -13.50 13.84
CA GLY A 493 13.78 -14.02 12.51
C GLY A 493 15.04 -14.23 11.67
N LYS A 494 15.88 -13.20 11.53
CA LYS A 494 17.15 -13.29 10.80
C LYS A 494 18.07 -14.40 11.36
N GLU A 495 18.19 -14.49 12.68
CA GLU A 495 19.01 -15.48 13.38
C GLU A 495 18.51 -16.94 13.16
N ILE A 496 17.20 -17.21 13.22
CA ILE A 496 16.65 -18.54 12.90
C ILE A 496 16.70 -18.85 11.41
N GLY A 497 16.52 -17.84 10.53
CA GLY A 497 16.60 -18.01 9.08
C GLY A 497 18.00 -18.43 8.64
N ARG A 498 19.04 -17.83 9.24
CA ARG A 498 20.44 -18.24 9.09
C ARG A 498 20.62 -19.72 9.45
N GLN A 499 20.12 -20.17 10.62
CA GLN A 499 20.28 -21.55 11.07
C GLN A 499 19.47 -22.55 10.22
N ALA A 500 18.25 -22.20 9.81
CA ALA A 500 17.46 -22.99 8.87
C ALA A 500 18.18 -23.17 7.52
N ARG A 501 18.88 -22.15 7.02
CA ARG A 501 19.71 -22.30 5.82
C ARG A 501 20.87 -23.27 6.01
N LEU A 502 21.45 -23.38 7.21
CA LEU A 502 22.50 -24.38 7.50
C LEU A 502 21.98 -25.83 7.46
N VAL A 503 20.76 -26.10 7.90
CA VAL A 503 20.13 -27.45 7.81
C VAL A 503 20.13 -27.95 6.36
N LEU A 504 19.75 -27.08 5.42
CA LEU A 504 19.68 -27.40 4.00
C LEU A 504 21.07 -27.70 3.41
N ILE A 505 22.07 -26.89 3.77
CA ILE A 505 23.47 -27.09 3.39
C ILE A 505 24.04 -28.38 3.99
N ALA A 506 23.72 -28.68 5.25
CA ALA A 506 24.14 -29.90 5.92
C ALA A 506 23.60 -31.16 5.22
N GLU A 507 22.33 -31.15 4.80
CA GLU A 507 21.75 -32.24 3.99
C GLU A 507 22.46 -32.38 2.63
N GLN A 508 22.68 -31.28 1.91
CA GLN A 508 23.39 -31.26 0.61
C GLN A 508 24.83 -31.77 0.73
N LEU A 509 25.50 -31.54 1.87
CA LEU A 509 26.85 -32.03 2.17
C LEU A 509 26.90 -33.41 2.85
N SER A 510 25.74 -34.03 3.09
CA SER A 510 25.53 -35.30 3.81
C SER A 510 25.99 -35.30 5.28
N GLU A 511 26.07 -34.13 5.92
CA GLU A 511 26.39 -33.94 7.34
C GLU A 511 25.15 -34.14 8.23
N LYS A 512 24.62 -35.38 8.23
CA LYS A 512 23.29 -35.68 8.79
C LYS A 512 23.18 -35.49 10.30
N ASP A 513 24.20 -35.90 11.05
CA ASP A 513 24.21 -35.73 12.51
C ASP A 513 24.15 -34.23 12.85
N LEU A 514 24.95 -33.41 12.16
CA LEU A 514 24.97 -31.96 12.35
C LEU A 514 23.70 -31.26 11.85
N ARG A 515 23.06 -31.77 10.78
CA ARG A 515 21.74 -31.34 10.31
C ARG A 515 20.69 -31.54 11.40
N ASP A 516 20.67 -32.71 12.04
CA ASP A 516 19.71 -33.04 13.09
C ASP A 516 20.00 -32.27 14.39
N ASP A 517 21.26 -32.09 14.78
CA ASP A 517 21.67 -31.22 15.90
C ASP A 517 21.23 -29.75 15.72
N ILE A 518 21.09 -29.25 14.47
CA ILE A 518 20.56 -27.90 14.20
C ILE A 518 19.02 -27.92 14.20
N LEU A 519 18.38 -28.96 13.67
CA LEU A 519 16.91 -29.10 13.67
C LEU A 519 16.33 -29.17 15.08
N ASP A 520 16.91 -29.98 15.97
CA ASP A 520 16.42 -30.15 17.34
C ASP A 520 16.46 -28.81 18.12
N ARG A 521 17.48 -27.98 17.87
CA ARG A 521 17.59 -26.63 18.44
C ARG A 521 16.66 -25.63 17.78
N LEU A 522 16.41 -25.73 16.47
CA LEU A 522 15.38 -24.93 15.80
C LEU A 522 13.99 -25.23 16.37
N GLU A 523 13.66 -26.50 16.64
CA GLU A 523 12.42 -26.89 17.33
C GLU A 523 12.33 -26.28 18.73
N GLU A 524 13.41 -26.32 19.53
CA GLU A 524 13.48 -25.67 20.85
C GLU A 524 13.25 -24.16 20.76
N TRP A 525 13.89 -23.47 19.82
CA TRP A 525 13.80 -22.00 19.69
C TRP A 525 12.47 -21.53 19.09
N LEU A 526 11.86 -22.30 18.18
CA LEU A 526 10.59 -21.95 17.52
C LEU A 526 9.36 -22.25 18.40
N THR A 527 9.39 -23.33 19.19
CA THR A 527 8.24 -23.76 20.01
C THR A 527 7.68 -22.66 20.94
N PRO A 528 8.51 -21.87 21.67
CA PRO A 528 8.04 -20.74 22.47
C PRO A 528 7.27 -19.68 21.68
N TRP A 529 7.62 -19.42 20.41
CA TRP A 529 6.86 -18.49 19.56
C TRP A 529 5.53 -19.09 19.11
N MET A 530 5.52 -20.38 18.72
CA MET A 530 4.29 -21.08 18.30
C MET A 530 3.27 -21.25 19.44
N LEU A 531 3.73 -21.29 20.70
CA LEU A 531 2.89 -21.44 21.89
C LEU A 531 2.61 -20.11 22.64
N GLY A 532 3.18 -18.99 22.18
CA GLY A 532 3.00 -17.68 22.80
C GLY A 532 3.67 -17.53 24.18
N GLN A 533 4.85 -18.12 24.35
CA GLN A 533 5.55 -18.26 25.64
C GLN A 533 6.86 -17.45 25.73
N ASN A 534 7.45 -17.00 24.62
CA ASN A 534 8.63 -16.14 24.65
C ASN A 534 8.30 -14.73 25.20
N SER A 535 9.35 -13.95 25.49
CA SER A 535 9.26 -12.60 26.08
C SER A 535 8.40 -11.64 25.25
N ASP A 536 8.46 -11.75 23.93
CA ASP A 536 7.79 -10.88 22.95
C ASP A 536 6.87 -11.63 21.99
N HIS A 537 6.19 -12.66 22.49
CA HIS A 537 5.30 -13.49 21.69
C HIS A 537 4.25 -12.71 20.89
N PHE A 538 3.87 -13.26 19.75
CA PHE A 538 2.74 -12.74 18.97
C PHE A 538 1.44 -12.74 19.79
N VAL A 539 0.66 -11.68 19.60
CA VAL A 539 -0.66 -11.48 20.18
C VAL A 539 -1.63 -11.10 19.06
N TYR A 540 -2.86 -11.59 19.10
CA TYR A 540 -3.86 -11.24 18.08
C TYR A 540 -4.55 -9.93 18.46
N ASP A 541 -4.35 -8.88 17.66
CA ASP A 541 -5.21 -7.69 17.72
C ASP A 541 -6.55 -7.95 17.02
N ARG A 542 -7.63 -7.71 17.78
CA ARG A 542 -9.02 -7.73 17.28
C ARG A 542 -9.53 -6.40 16.75
N SER A 543 -8.83 -5.28 16.96
CA SER A 543 -9.27 -3.95 16.52
C SER A 543 -9.19 -3.81 15.00
N TRP A 544 -8.07 -4.19 14.40
CA TRP A 544 -7.87 -4.25 12.95
C TRP A 544 -7.99 -5.68 12.43
N GLY A 545 -7.41 -6.64 13.15
CA GLY A 545 -7.33 -8.05 12.75
C GLY A 545 -5.92 -8.40 12.30
N GLY A 546 -5.13 -8.99 13.20
CA GLY A 546 -3.83 -9.56 12.87
C GLY A 546 -2.96 -9.92 14.07
N LEU A 547 -1.81 -10.56 13.80
CA LEU A 547 -0.77 -10.82 14.80
C LEU A 547 0.19 -9.63 14.88
N CYS A 548 0.49 -9.17 16.09
CA CYS A 548 1.55 -8.19 16.36
C CYS A 548 2.47 -8.70 17.48
N SER A 549 3.69 -8.18 17.57
CA SER A 549 4.56 -8.36 18.74
C SER A 549 3.92 -7.81 20.02
N ARG A 550 4.22 -8.44 21.14
CA ARG A 550 3.64 -8.12 22.45
C ARG A 550 4.19 -6.82 23.03
N ASN A 551 5.43 -6.45 22.71
CA ASN A 551 6.07 -5.22 23.17
C ASN A 551 5.72 -4.07 22.23
N GLY A 552 5.84 -4.25 20.91
CA GLY A 552 5.40 -3.30 19.90
C GLY A 552 3.96 -2.84 20.11
N LEU A 553 2.99 -3.76 20.26
CA LEU A 553 1.57 -3.43 20.45
C LEU A 553 1.29 -2.69 21.79
N LYS A 554 2.22 -2.77 22.75
CA LYS A 554 2.20 -2.04 24.04
C LYS A 554 3.10 -0.79 24.04
N GLY A 555 3.82 -0.52 22.95
CA GLY A 555 4.99 0.34 22.95
C GLY A 555 4.69 1.76 23.43
N VAL A 556 5.52 2.26 24.37
CA VAL A 556 5.54 3.69 24.71
C VAL A 556 6.04 4.53 23.52
N PHE A 557 6.82 3.90 22.64
CA PHE A 557 7.19 4.41 21.32
C PHE A 557 6.54 3.51 20.25
N TRP A 558 5.94 4.12 19.24
CA TRP A 558 5.22 3.41 18.17
C TRP A 558 6.15 2.63 17.23
N MET A 559 7.44 2.96 17.21
CA MET A 559 8.50 2.24 16.48
C MET A 559 9.19 1.13 17.30
N THR A 560 8.63 0.70 18.44
CA THR A 560 9.09 -0.53 19.10
C THR A 560 8.88 -1.70 18.14
N ASP A 561 9.90 -2.56 18.02
CA ASP A 561 9.99 -3.67 17.06
C ASP A 561 9.73 -3.20 15.62
N PHE A 562 10.41 -2.11 15.21
CA PHE A 562 10.28 -1.42 13.91
C PHE A 562 8.86 -0.91 13.58
N GLY A 563 7.94 -0.97 14.54
CA GLY A 563 6.52 -0.67 14.35
C GLY A 563 5.67 -1.87 13.96
N ASN A 564 6.13 -3.10 14.19
CA ASN A 564 5.32 -4.32 14.10
C ASN A 564 4.04 -4.23 14.97
N GLY A 565 4.13 -3.57 16.13
CA GLY A 565 2.95 -3.20 16.92
C GLY A 565 1.90 -2.31 16.23
N TRP A 566 2.27 -1.71 15.10
CA TRP A 566 1.49 -0.79 14.26
C TRP A 566 1.35 -1.32 12.82
N TYR A 567 1.50 -2.63 12.59
CA TYR A 567 1.41 -3.28 11.28
C TYR A 567 2.52 -2.92 10.27
N ASN A 568 3.69 -2.46 10.74
CA ASN A 568 4.87 -2.38 9.89
C ASN A 568 5.48 -3.77 9.73
N ASP A 569 5.97 -4.08 8.53
CA ASP A 569 7.05 -5.04 8.34
C ASP A 569 6.74 -6.49 8.76
N HIS A 570 5.46 -6.88 8.90
CA HIS A 570 5.09 -8.25 9.24
C HIS A 570 5.55 -9.23 8.16
N HIS A 571 5.50 -8.85 6.88
CA HIS A 571 6.05 -9.64 5.78
C HIS A 571 7.56 -9.88 5.97
N PHE A 572 8.35 -8.83 6.23
CA PHE A 572 9.79 -8.96 6.50
C PHE A 572 10.06 -9.85 7.72
N HIS A 573 9.46 -9.50 8.87
CA HIS A 573 9.68 -10.20 10.14
C HIS A 573 9.22 -11.66 10.05
N TYR A 574 7.97 -11.90 9.67
CA TYR A 574 7.35 -13.23 9.70
C TYR A 574 7.80 -14.09 8.52
N GLY A 575 8.27 -13.50 7.43
CA GLY A 575 8.88 -14.21 6.31
C GLY A 575 10.05 -15.10 6.73
N TYR A 576 10.92 -14.59 7.61
CA TYR A 576 11.99 -15.38 8.22
C TYR A 576 11.49 -16.53 9.10
N PHE A 577 10.45 -16.32 9.91
CA PHE A 577 9.81 -17.40 10.68
C PHE A 577 9.22 -18.46 9.75
N LEU A 578 8.51 -18.06 8.69
CA LEU A 578 7.88 -18.97 7.73
C LEU A 578 8.94 -19.80 6.97
N TYR A 579 10.03 -19.18 6.53
CA TYR A 579 11.18 -19.91 5.96
C TYR A 579 11.74 -20.94 6.96
N ALA A 580 11.97 -20.56 8.22
CA ALA A 580 12.54 -21.45 9.23
C ALA A 580 11.60 -22.62 9.60
N VAL A 581 10.31 -22.37 9.87
CA VAL A 581 9.35 -23.44 10.18
C VAL A 581 9.09 -24.35 8.98
N ALA A 582 9.22 -23.87 7.74
CA ALA A 582 9.12 -24.71 6.56
C ALA A 582 10.29 -25.69 6.44
N VAL A 583 11.52 -25.22 6.72
CA VAL A 583 12.69 -26.10 6.77
C VAL A 583 12.56 -27.14 7.88
N VAL A 584 12.12 -26.74 9.08
CA VAL A 584 11.84 -27.71 10.17
C VAL A 584 10.76 -28.70 9.74
N GLY A 585 9.61 -28.22 9.26
CA GLY A 585 8.47 -29.08 8.87
C GLY A 585 8.82 -30.13 7.82
N LYS A 586 9.69 -29.80 6.85
CA LYS A 586 10.22 -30.73 5.84
C LYS A 586 10.93 -31.95 6.43
N TYR A 587 11.61 -31.79 7.57
CA TYR A 587 12.40 -32.86 8.21
C TYR A 587 11.81 -33.35 9.56
N ARG A 588 10.79 -32.68 10.09
CA ARG A 588 10.15 -32.92 11.39
C ARG A 588 8.62 -32.83 11.25
N PRO A 589 7.96 -33.84 10.66
CA PRO A 589 6.53 -33.78 10.35
C PRO A 589 5.63 -33.69 11.60
N ASP A 590 6.06 -34.21 12.75
CA ASP A 590 5.30 -34.07 14.00
C ASP A 590 5.34 -32.63 14.55
N PHE A 591 6.41 -31.85 14.32
CA PHE A 591 6.42 -30.41 14.59
C PHE A 591 5.41 -29.69 13.70
N ALA A 592 5.44 -29.96 12.38
CA ALA A 592 4.52 -29.37 11.42
C ALA A 592 3.05 -29.65 11.80
N LYS A 593 2.73 -30.91 12.10
CA LYS A 593 1.42 -31.36 12.56
C LYS A 593 0.98 -30.70 13.88
N THR A 594 1.89 -30.57 14.84
CA THR A 594 1.59 -29.99 16.17
C THR A 594 1.33 -28.49 16.09
N HIS A 595 2.06 -27.76 15.22
CA HIS A 595 2.00 -26.30 15.13
C HIS A 595 1.24 -25.75 13.92
N LYS A 596 0.65 -26.59 13.04
CA LYS A 596 -0.04 -26.19 11.80
C LYS A 596 -1.00 -25.01 11.99
N ALA A 597 -1.85 -25.02 13.02
CA ALA A 597 -2.79 -23.92 13.28
C ALA A 597 -2.14 -22.59 13.72
N ALA A 598 -1.00 -22.64 14.43
CA ALA A 598 -0.23 -21.45 14.78
C ALA A 598 0.51 -20.89 13.54
N VAL A 599 1.17 -21.76 12.77
CA VAL A 599 1.86 -21.39 11.52
C VAL A 599 0.88 -20.81 10.50
N MET A 600 -0.29 -21.41 10.30
CA MET A 600 -1.31 -20.87 9.39
C MET A 600 -1.89 -19.52 9.86
N SER A 601 -1.89 -19.23 11.17
CA SER A 601 -2.23 -17.89 11.67
C SER A 601 -1.16 -16.85 11.32
N ILE A 602 0.12 -17.24 11.23
CA ILE A 602 1.23 -16.37 10.80
C ILE A 602 1.19 -16.17 9.27
N VAL A 603 0.96 -17.24 8.49
CA VAL A 603 0.74 -17.16 7.04
C VAL A 603 -0.40 -16.21 6.70
N ARG A 604 -1.58 -16.40 7.34
CA ARG A 604 -2.77 -15.59 7.06
C ARG A 604 -2.56 -14.11 7.38
N ASP A 605 -1.69 -13.78 8.34
CA ASP A 605 -1.44 -12.39 8.67
C ASP A 605 -0.82 -11.59 7.52
N ILE A 606 0.04 -12.20 6.70
CA ILE A 606 0.73 -11.52 5.59
C ILE A 606 0.18 -11.92 4.21
N ALA A 607 -0.35 -13.13 4.09
CA ALA A 607 -0.67 -13.80 2.83
C ALA A 607 -1.93 -14.69 2.93
N SER A 608 -2.99 -14.26 3.64
CA SER A 608 -4.25 -15.03 3.67
C SER A 608 -4.79 -15.22 2.24
N PRO A 609 -5.04 -16.46 1.78
CA PRO A 609 -5.60 -16.73 0.46
C PRO A 609 -7.13 -16.52 0.41
N ILE A 610 -7.79 -16.33 1.57
CA ILE A 610 -9.25 -16.19 1.66
C ILE A 610 -9.62 -14.72 1.67
N GLN A 611 -10.25 -14.23 0.60
CA GLN A 611 -10.56 -12.80 0.43
C GLN A 611 -11.48 -12.23 1.51
N ASN A 612 -12.40 -13.05 2.04
CA ASN A 612 -13.34 -12.69 3.12
C ASN A 612 -12.98 -13.31 4.47
N ASP A 613 -11.69 -13.53 4.75
CA ASP A 613 -11.26 -13.94 6.10
C ASP A 613 -11.66 -12.87 7.13
N THR A 614 -12.44 -13.30 8.12
CA THR A 614 -12.98 -12.41 9.16
C THR A 614 -11.96 -12.08 10.25
N PHE A 615 -10.82 -12.77 10.31
CA PHE A 615 -9.74 -12.56 11.28
C PHE A 615 -8.53 -11.81 10.71
N PHE A 616 -8.14 -12.11 9.47
CA PHE A 616 -6.97 -11.52 8.79
C PHE A 616 -7.36 -10.92 7.43
N PRO A 617 -6.73 -9.82 6.95
CA PRO A 617 -7.00 -9.29 5.63
C PRO A 617 -6.41 -10.17 4.53
N PHE A 618 -7.05 -10.20 3.36
CA PHE A 618 -6.48 -10.77 2.15
C PHE A 618 -5.12 -10.16 1.86
N THR A 619 -4.09 -11.00 1.76
CA THR A 619 -2.70 -10.64 1.40
C THR A 619 -2.20 -9.30 1.96
N ARG A 620 -2.35 -9.07 3.28
CA ARG A 620 -2.22 -7.76 3.99
C ARG A 620 -1.29 -6.73 3.35
N HIS A 621 -0.04 -7.12 3.06
CA HIS A 621 1.01 -6.23 2.57
C HIS A 621 1.00 -6.04 1.06
N PHE A 622 0.52 -7.02 0.29
CA PHE A 622 0.63 -7.05 -1.15
C PHE A 622 -0.41 -6.14 -1.82
N SER A 623 0.05 -5.12 -2.55
CA SER A 623 -0.83 -4.27 -3.35
C SER A 623 -0.89 -4.78 -4.78
N TRP A 624 -2.00 -5.46 -5.10
CA TRP A 624 -2.16 -6.18 -6.38
C TRP A 624 -1.99 -5.29 -7.62
N PHE A 625 -2.51 -4.06 -7.59
CA PHE A 625 -2.36 -3.07 -8.68
C PHE A 625 -0.92 -2.53 -8.81
N ASP A 626 -0.08 -2.76 -7.81
CA ASP A 626 1.29 -2.28 -7.73
C ASP A 626 2.33 -3.35 -8.05
N SER A 627 1.93 -4.63 -8.02
CA SER A 627 2.75 -5.84 -8.10
C SER A 627 3.93 -5.85 -7.12
N HIS A 628 3.77 -5.23 -5.96
CA HIS A 628 4.71 -5.35 -4.84
C HIS A 628 4.03 -5.04 -3.50
N SER A 629 4.74 -5.31 -2.42
CA SER A 629 4.28 -5.11 -1.06
C SER A 629 4.44 -3.66 -0.58
N PHE A 630 3.67 -3.27 0.44
CA PHE A 630 3.90 -2.06 1.23
C PHE A 630 4.24 -2.42 2.68
N ALA A 631 5.41 -1.97 3.12
CA ALA A 631 5.91 -2.07 4.48
C ALA A 631 5.04 -1.31 5.49
N SER A 632 4.69 -0.06 5.18
CA SER A 632 4.12 0.88 6.16
C SER A 632 2.72 0.49 6.66
N GLY A 633 2.58 0.29 7.97
CA GLY A 633 1.33 -0.02 8.66
C GLY A 633 0.44 1.20 8.94
N VAL A 634 -0.20 1.23 10.11
CA VAL A 634 -1.30 2.17 10.44
C VAL A 634 -0.84 3.57 10.87
N TYR A 635 -0.09 4.24 9.99
CA TYR A 635 0.40 5.62 10.10
C TYR A 635 0.58 6.27 8.73
N THR A 636 0.66 7.60 8.69
CA THR A 636 0.81 8.41 7.47
C THR A 636 2.28 8.73 7.17
N LEU A 637 2.68 8.74 5.89
CA LEU A 637 4.05 8.98 5.43
C LEU A 637 4.11 9.99 4.27
N ASP A 638 5.16 10.81 4.25
CA ASP A 638 5.53 11.61 3.06
C ASP A 638 5.88 10.68 1.88
N GLY A 639 5.21 10.86 0.75
CA GLY A 639 5.23 9.93 -0.38
C GLY A 639 4.14 8.84 -0.33
N GLY A 640 3.32 8.77 0.72
CA GLY A 640 2.31 7.73 0.93
C GLY A 640 2.92 6.42 1.46
N LYS A 641 2.20 5.30 1.28
CA LYS A 641 2.69 3.96 1.63
C LYS A 641 4.00 3.66 0.90
N SER A 642 4.95 3.04 1.59
CA SER A 642 6.29 2.75 1.08
C SER A 642 6.75 1.32 1.35
N GLN A 643 7.83 0.94 0.66
CA GLN A 643 8.54 -0.33 0.75
C GLN A 643 10.04 -0.04 0.62
N GLU A 644 10.85 -0.58 1.54
CA GLU A 644 12.31 -0.57 1.44
C GLU A 644 12.78 -1.91 0.85
N SER A 645 13.14 -2.89 1.69
CA SER A 645 13.68 -4.19 1.25
C SER A 645 12.65 -4.98 0.43
N VAL A 646 12.78 -4.94 -0.89
CA VAL A 646 11.95 -5.80 -1.76
C VAL A 646 12.37 -7.27 -1.66
N SER A 647 13.64 -7.54 -1.34
CA SER A 647 14.18 -8.89 -1.17
C SER A 647 13.70 -9.60 0.10
N GLU A 648 13.43 -8.87 1.20
CA GLU A 648 12.79 -9.46 2.38
C GLU A 648 11.31 -9.81 2.12
N ALA A 649 10.60 -9.07 1.26
CA ALA A 649 9.25 -9.46 0.82
C ALA A 649 9.27 -10.67 -0.14
N ILE A 650 10.26 -10.76 -1.04
CA ILE A 650 10.50 -11.96 -1.86
C ILE A 650 10.76 -13.18 -0.96
N ASN A 651 11.62 -13.02 0.07
CA ASN A 651 11.86 -14.05 1.08
C ASN A 651 10.58 -14.42 1.87
N ALA A 652 9.68 -13.45 2.12
CA ALA A 652 8.42 -13.71 2.80
C ALA A 652 7.49 -14.64 2.01
N TYR A 653 7.25 -14.35 0.73
CA TYR A 653 6.38 -15.20 -0.10
C TYR A 653 7.03 -16.54 -0.48
N TYR A 654 8.36 -16.57 -0.57
CA TYR A 654 9.12 -17.82 -0.61
C TYR A 654 8.94 -18.66 0.66
N GLY A 655 8.96 -18.03 1.84
CA GLY A 655 8.60 -18.68 3.11
C GLY A 655 7.17 -19.22 3.12
N VAL A 656 6.18 -18.42 2.67
CA VAL A 656 4.77 -18.86 2.53
C VAL A 656 4.64 -20.07 1.62
N TYR A 657 5.27 -20.05 0.44
CA TYR A 657 5.28 -21.16 -0.52
C TYR A 657 5.90 -22.43 0.08
N LEU A 658 7.05 -22.33 0.73
CA LEU A 658 7.70 -23.49 1.36
C LEU A 658 6.90 -24.02 2.55
N VAL A 659 6.16 -23.17 3.29
CA VAL A 659 5.18 -23.62 4.30
C VAL A 659 4.03 -24.37 3.66
N GLY A 660 3.47 -23.88 2.55
CA GLY A 660 2.43 -24.58 1.78
C GLY A 660 2.85 -26.01 1.41
N LYS A 661 4.06 -26.17 0.88
CA LYS A 661 4.67 -27.48 0.57
C LYS A 661 4.90 -28.35 1.81
N SER A 662 5.62 -27.84 2.80
CA SER A 662 6.08 -28.65 3.95
C SER A 662 5.00 -28.95 5.00
N PHE A 663 3.91 -28.18 5.04
CA PHE A 663 2.76 -28.42 5.90
C PHE A 663 1.59 -29.07 5.17
N GLU A 664 1.69 -29.33 3.86
CA GLU A 664 0.61 -29.86 3.01
C GLU A 664 -0.66 -28.96 3.08
N VAL A 665 -0.59 -27.78 2.47
CA VAL A 665 -1.71 -26.82 2.29
C VAL A 665 -1.61 -26.17 0.89
N PRO A 666 -2.23 -26.75 -0.15
CA PRO A 666 -2.08 -26.31 -1.54
C PRO A 666 -2.48 -24.85 -1.81
N GLU A 667 -3.50 -24.33 -1.12
CA GLU A 667 -3.98 -22.95 -1.26
C GLU A 667 -2.94 -21.94 -0.77
N VAL A 668 -2.14 -22.33 0.24
CA VAL A 668 -1.02 -21.53 0.76
C VAL A 668 0.21 -21.67 -0.14
N GLU A 669 0.44 -22.85 -0.70
CA GLU A 669 1.48 -23.06 -1.72
C GLU A 669 1.23 -22.20 -2.96
N HIS A 670 0.05 -22.31 -3.57
CA HIS A 670 -0.35 -21.58 -4.77
C HIS A 670 -0.33 -20.06 -4.56
N MET A 671 -0.90 -19.57 -3.45
CA MET A 671 -0.88 -18.14 -3.12
C MET A 671 0.54 -17.65 -2.85
N GLY A 672 1.36 -18.43 -2.13
CA GLY A 672 2.78 -18.13 -1.93
C GLY A 672 3.57 -18.04 -3.23
N HIS A 673 3.37 -18.98 -4.16
CA HIS A 673 4.08 -19.02 -5.44
C HIS A 673 3.69 -17.87 -6.36
N LEU A 674 2.40 -17.51 -6.41
CA LEU A 674 1.89 -16.37 -7.16
C LEU A 674 2.41 -15.05 -6.60
N LEU A 675 2.29 -14.80 -5.30
CA LEU A 675 2.78 -13.57 -4.66
C LEU A 675 4.30 -13.44 -4.82
N LEU A 676 5.04 -14.55 -4.74
CA LEU A 676 6.48 -14.60 -5.01
C LEU A 676 6.82 -14.19 -6.45
N ALA A 677 6.10 -14.72 -7.45
CA ALA A 677 6.30 -14.35 -8.86
C ALA A 677 6.05 -12.85 -9.09
N LEU A 678 4.96 -12.32 -8.53
CA LEU A 678 4.56 -10.93 -8.68
C LEU A 678 5.50 -9.96 -7.95
N GLU A 679 5.94 -10.26 -6.72
CA GLU A 679 6.90 -9.41 -5.99
C GLU A 679 8.26 -9.39 -6.72
N ILE A 680 8.72 -10.51 -7.28
CA ILE A 680 9.93 -10.55 -8.14
C ILE A 680 9.75 -9.68 -9.39
N ARG A 681 8.60 -9.75 -10.06
CA ARG A 681 8.28 -8.86 -11.20
C ARG A 681 8.28 -7.38 -10.78
N GLY A 682 7.68 -7.06 -9.64
CA GLY A 682 7.67 -5.72 -9.05
C GLY A 682 9.08 -5.21 -8.79
N ALA A 683 9.93 -6.03 -8.19
CA ALA A 683 11.33 -5.73 -7.91
C ALA A 683 12.14 -5.50 -9.19
N GLN A 684 12.02 -6.39 -10.18
CA GLN A 684 12.71 -6.27 -11.47
C GLN A 684 12.21 -5.10 -12.32
N THR A 685 11.01 -4.58 -12.06
CA THR A 685 10.44 -3.41 -12.75
C THR A 685 10.75 -2.09 -12.04
N TYR A 686 10.61 -2.05 -10.71
CA TYR A 686 10.59 -0.81 -9.92
C TYR A 686 11.79 -0.60 -8.99
N TRP A 687 12.61 -1.63 -8.76
CA TRP A 687 13.85 -1.52 -8.00
C TRP A 687 15.09 -1.63 -8.90
N GLN A 688 15.15 -2.63 -9.78
CA GLN A 688 16.25 -2.80 -10.73
C GLN A 688 16.16 -1.79 -11.88
N MET A 689 17.24 -1.03 -12.12
CA MET A 689 17.32 0.01 -13.16
C MET A 689 18.50 -0.26 -14.14
N PRO A 690 18.47 -1.36 -14.92
CA PRO A 690 19.42 -1.58 -16.02
C PRO A 690 19.32 -0.47 -17.08
N SER A 691 20.31 -0.34 -17.96
CA SER A 691 20.36 0.71 -19.00
C SER A 691 19.22 0.62 -20.04
N SER A 692 18.49 -0.49 -20.06
CA SER A 692 17.27 -0.70 -20.85
C SER A 692 15.98 -0.21 -20.17
N SER A 693 16.01 0.15 -18.89
CA SER A 693 14.82 0.58 -18.14
C SER A 693 14.39 2.00 -18.54
N ASN A 694 13.09 2.17 -18.76
CA ASN A 694 12.42 3.44 -19.05
C ASN A 694 11.40 3.84 -17.95
N ILE A 695 11.50 3.21 -16.76
CA ILE A 695 10.57 3.44 -15.66
C ILE A 695 10.84 4.77 -14.97
N TYR A 696 12.12 5.13 -14.81
CA TYR A 696 12.56 6.34 -14.12
C TYR A 696 13.45 7.21 -15.02
N GLU A 697 13.54 8.50 -14.71
CA GLU A 697 14.39 9.47 -15.40
C GLU A 697 15.87 9.03 -15.42
N PRO A 698 16.62 9.24 -16.52
CA PRO A 698 18.02 8.81 -16.62
C PRO A 698 18.95 9.32 -15.51
N VAL A 699 18.65 10.47 -14.91
CA VAL A 699 19.40 11.04 -13.77
C VAL A 699 19.26 10.21 -12.50
N TYR A 700 18.14 9.49 -12.33
CA TYR A 700 17.87 8.59 -11.20
C TYR A 700 18.25 7.14 -11.55
N ALA A 701 17.91 6.68 -12.76
CA ALA A 701 18.25 5.35 -13.27
C ALA A 701 19.77 5.07 -13.32
N ALA A 702 20.60 6.12 -13.35
CA ALA A 702 22.05 6.02 -13.22
C ALA A 702 22.52 5.29 -11.94
N ASN A 703 21.71 5.26 -10.88
CA ASN A 703 22.02 4.57 -9.62
C ASN A 703 21.96 3.04 -9.72
N LYS A 704 21.35 2.48 -10.78
CA LYS A 704 21.11 1.03 -11.02
C LYS A 704 20.16 0.32 -10.03
N MET A 705 20.10 0.73 -8.78
CA MET A 705 19.16 0.23 -7.77
C MET A 705 18.47 1.41 -7.07
N THR A 706 17.20 1.24 -6.68
CA THR A 706 16.50 2.22 -5.82
C THR A 706 16.75 1.94 -4.33
N GLY A 707 16.49 2.90 -3.45
CA GLY A 707 16.48 2.65 -2.01
C GLY A 707 15.08 2.22 -1.54
N GLN A 708 14.13 3.14 -1.65
CA GLN A 708 12.73 2.96 -1.26
C GLN A 708 11.79 3.38 -2.40
N VAL A 709 10.69 2.66 -2.57
CA VAL A 709 9.56 3.02 -3.45
C VAL A 709 8.34 3.29 -2.58
N ALA A 710 7.73 4.46 -2.76
CA ALA A 710 6.46 4.84 -2.16
C ALA A 710 5.38 5.11 -3.23
N ALA A 711 4.22 5.62 -2.83
CA ALA A 711 3.09 5.84 -3.74
C ALA A 711 3.30 7.05 -4.69
N THR A 712 3.92 8.14 -4.22
CA THR A 712 4.24 9.35 -5.02
C THR A 712 5.72 9.76 -4.98
N LYS A 713 6.58 8.93 -4.37
CA LYS A 713 7.99 9.24 -4.13
C LYS A 713 8.85 7.99 -4.26
N VAL A 714 9.98 8.08 -4.96
CA VAL A 714 11.03 7.05 -5.02
C VAL A 714 12.34 7.69 -4.64
N SER A 715 13.15 7.05 -3.79
CA SER A 715 14.30 7.71 -3.17
C SER A 715 15.47 6.77 -2.94
N TYR A 716 16.66 7.26 -3.30
CA TYR A 716 17.94 6.58 -3.14
C TYR A 716 18.53 6.91 -1.76
N MET A 717 17.85 6.43 -0.73
CA MET A 717 18.23 6.49 0.69
C MET A 717 17.67 5.26 1.42
N THR A 718 18.17 4.94 2.61
CA THR A 718 17.51 4.00 3.53
C THR A 718 17.15 4.66 4.87
N TRP A 719 16.32 3.98 5.67
CA TRP A 719 15.99 4.43 7.03
C TRP A 719 17.18 4.53 7.99
N PHE A 720 18.31 3.89 7.67
CA PHE A 720 19.49 3.76 8.54
C PHE A 720 20.79 4.36 7.99
N GLY A 721 20.83 4.81 6.72
CA GLY A 721 21.92 5.70 6.26
C GLY A 721 22.01 5.84 4.74
N PRO A 722 22.58 6.96 4.21
CA PRO A 722 22.58 7.29 2.79
C PRO A 722 23.77 6.71 1.99
N GLN A 723 24.41 5.64 2.47
CA GLN A 723 25.59 5.06 1.80
C GLN A 723 25.16 4.10 0.69
N VAL A 724 25.89 4.09 -0.43
CA VAL A 724 25.53 3.34 -1.65
C VAL A 724 25.23 1.86 -1.38
N GLU A 725 26.06 1.19 -0.59
CA GLU A 725 25.86 -0.21 -0.21
C GLU A 725 24.56 -0.46 0.56
N HIS A 726 24.00 0.54 1.26
CA HIS A 726 22.74 0.37 1.98
C HIS A 726 21.58 0.19 1.00
N MET A 727 21.37 1.15 0.09
CA MET A 727 20.25 1.11 -0.88
C MET A 727 20.32 -0.13 -1.78
N HIS A 728 21.54 -0.56 -2.11
CA HIS A 728 21.76 -1.73 -2.96
C HIS A 728 21.51 -3.04 -2.20
N LEU A 729 22.23 -3.25 -1.09
CA LEU A 729 22.25 -4.56 -0.43
C LEU A 729 21.03 -4.80 0.47
N ILE A 730 20.37 -3.76 1.00
CA ILE A 730 19.07 -3.94 1.68
C ILE A 730 18.03 -4.55 0.76
N ASN A 731 18.17 -4.31 -0.56
CA ASN A 731 17.33 -4.83 -1.62
C ASN A 731 17.87 -6.12 -2.25
N MET A 732 18.83 -6.79 -1.60
CA MET A 732 19.36 -8.10 -1.98
C MET A 732 19.32 -9.14 -0.84
N ILE A 733 19.16 -8.74 0.42
CA ILE A 733 19.10 -9.68 1.55
C ILE A 733 17.69 -10.26 1.78
N PRO A 734 17.57 -11.53 2.24
CA PRO A 734 18.62 -12.52 2.45
C PRO A 734 19.00 -13.29 1.17
N PHE A 735 20.27 -13.67 1.05
CA PHE A 735 20.74 -14.59 0.00
C PHE A 735 20.33 -16.03 0.32
N THR A 736 19.41 -16.57 -0.49
CA THR A 736 18.75 -17.88 -0.35
C THR A 736 18.54 -18.47 -1.75
N PRO A 737 18.10 -19.74 -1.91
CA PRO A 737 17.92 -20.34 -3.24
C PRO A 737 17.04 -19.54 -4.22
N ILE A 738 16.04 -18.80 -3.72
CA ILE A 738 15.16 -17.98 -4.58
C ILE A 738 15.82 -16.71 -5.12
N THR A 739 16.98 -16.30 -4.57
CA THR A 739 17.74 -15.13 -5.06
C THR A 739 18.12 -15.27 -6.54
N ASP A 740 18.31 -16.49 -7.04
CA ASP A 740 18.55 -16.78 -8.46
C ASP A 740 17.39 -16.39 -9.39
N ALA A 741 16.14 -16.41 -8.89
CA ALA A 741 14.98 -15.93 -9.66
C ALA A 741 14.99 -14.39 -9.79
N PHE A 742 15.52 -13.69 -8.79
CA PHE A 742 15.47 -12.23 -8.65
C PHE A 742 16.69 -11.50 -9.24
N LEU A 743 17.92 -11.87 -8.86
CA LEU A 743 19.15 -11.21 -9.29
C LEU A 743 19.75 -11.92 -10.52
N LYS A 744 19.53 -11.35 -11.71
CA LYS A 744 20.02 -11.94 -12.96
C LYS A 744 21.43 -11.43 -13.31
N PRO A 745 22.37 -12.28 -13.80
CA PRO A 745 23.73 -11.88 -14.17
C PRO A 745 23.82 -10.73 -15.21
N ALA A 746 22.77 -10.47 -15.99
CA ALA A 746 22.71 -9.32 -16.88
C ALA A 746 22.62 -7.99 -16.09
N PHE A 747 21.82 -7.95 -15.03
CA PHE A 747 21.67 -6.78 -14.17
C PHE A 747 22.91 -6.54 -13.31
N VAL A 748 23.44 -7.58 -12.67
CA VAL A 748 24.62 -7.50 -11.79
C VAL A 748 25.87 -6.97 -12.51
N ARG A 749 26.03 -7.25 -13.81
CA ARG A 749 27.12 -6.67 -14.63
C ARG A 749 27.01 -5.14 -14.81
N GLU A 750 25.81 -4.57 -14.73
CA GLU A 750 25.59 -3.12 -14.77
C GLU A 750 25.62 -2.48 -13.38
N GLU A 751 25.15 -3.20 -12.35
CA GLU A 751 24.97 -2.70 -11.00
C GLU A 751 26.24 -2.81 -10.15
N TYR A 752 26.96 -3.94 -10.16
CA TYR A 752 28.11 -4.15 -9.27
C TYR A 752 29.26 -3.13 -9.49
N PRO A 753 29.50 -2.56 -10.69
CA PRO A 753 30.40 -1.43 -10.86
C PRO A 753 30.08 -0.21 -9.97
N ILE A 754 28.80 0.01 -9.61
CA ILE A 754 28.37 1.08 -8.68
C ILE A 754 28.89 0.76 -7.26
N LEU A 755 28.66 -0.44 -6.74
CA LEU A 755 29.20 -0.92 -5.46
C LEU A 755 30.74 -0.85 -5.45
N GLN A 756 31.38 -1.35 -6.51
CA GLN A 756 32.84 -1.41 -6.62
C GLN A 756 33.50 -0.02 -6.65
N GLN A 757 32.85 0.98 -7.25
CA GLN A 757 33.37 2.35 -7.33
C GLN A 757 32.98 3.21 -6.12
N GLN A 758 31.72 3.14 -5.67
CA GLN A 758 31.14 4.12 -4.73
C GLN A 758 30.96 3.58 -3.29
N ALA A 759 31.10 2.27 -3.07
CA ALA A 759 31.18 1.67 -1.73
C ALA A 759 32.60 1.20 -1.41
N PHE A 760 33.18 0.32 -2.24
CA PHE A 760 34.55 -0.19 -2.02
C PHE A 760 35.65 0.83 -2.33
N GLY A 761 35.43 1.73 -3.30
CA GLY A 761 36.36 2.82 -3.63
C GLY A 761 36.28 4.03 -2.71
N ARG A 762 35.40 4.03 -1.70
CA ARG A 762 35.09 5.20 -0.87
C ARG A 762 36.02 5.31 0.34
N ALA A 763 36.79 6.40 0.41
CA ALA A 763 37.76 6.63 1.48
C ALA A 763 37.13 7.13 2.80
N GLU A 764 36.08 7.96 2.72
CA GLU A 764 35.36 8.46 3.89
C GLU A 764 34.16 7.56 4.20
N ALA A 765 34.03 7.14 5.47
CA ALA A 765 33.08 6.12 5.90
C ALA A 765 33.09 4.88 4.97
N PRO A 766 34.19 4.12 4.90
CA PRO A 766 34.29 2.93 4.05
C PRO A 766 33.25 1.87 4.43
N ILE A 767 32.90 1.01 3.46
CA ILE A 767 31.92 -0.08 3.64
C ILE A 767 32.22 -0.96 4.87
N ASP A 768 31.19 -1.22 5.67
CA ASP A 768 31.23 -2.06 6.87
C ASP A 768 31.31 -3.57 6.52
N ASP A 769 31.96 -4.37 7.38
CA ASP A 769 32.14 -5.81 7.14
C ASP A 769 30.81 -6.57 7.01
N ARG A 770 29.73 -6.13 7.68
CA ARG A 770 28.39 -6.74 7.52
C ARG A 770 27.89 -6.66 6.07
N TRP A 771 28.18 -5.56 5.40
CA TRP A 771 27.77 -5.30 4.02
C TRP A 771 28.72 -5.91 2.99
N LYS A 772 30.03 -6.00 3.28
CA LYS A 772 31.00 -6.66 2.40
C LYS A 772 30.61 -8.10 2.08
N GLY A 773 30.07 -8.83 3.07
CA GLY A 773 29.61 -10.21 2.89
C GLY A 773 28.57 -10.31 1.78
N TYR A 774 27.50 -9.53 1.87
CA TYR A 774 26.43 -9.52 0.87
C TYR A 774 26.90 -9.01 -0.50
N ALA A 775 27.74 -7.97 -0.54
CA ALA A 775 28.33 -7.50 -1.80
C ALA A 775 29.17 -8.56 -2.50
N TYR A 776 29.85 -9.45 -1.76
CA TYR A 776 30.58 -10.57 -2.36
C TYR A 776 29.66 -11.72 -2.82
N LEU A 777 28.44 -11.85 -2.28
CA LEU A 777 27.45 -12.82 -2.78
C LEU A 777 26.77 -12.35 -4.06
N ASP A 778 26.51 -11.06 -4.19
CA ASP A 778 26.12 -10.47 -5.47
C ASP A 778 27.26 -10.61 -6.50
N PHE A 779 28.50 -10.23 -6.16
CA PHE A 779 29.65 -10.39 -7.05
C PHE A 779 29.86 -11.84 -7.54
N ALA A 780 29.51 -12.84 -6.72
CA ALA A 780 29.59 -14.25 -7.08
C ALA A 780 28.72 -14.62 -8.30
N ILE A 781 27.65 -13.88 -8.56
CA ILE A 781 26.75 -14.06 -9.73
C ILE A 781 27.49 -13.76 -11.05
N ILE A 782 28.58 -12.99 -11.00
CA ILE A 782 29.40 -12.63 -12.18
C ILE A 782 30.87 -13.09 -12.11
N ASN A 783 31.42 -13.35 -10.91
CA ASN A 783 32.80 -13.82 -10.70
C ASN A 783 32.92 -14.62 -9.38
N PRO A 784 32.52 -15.91 -9.36
CA PRO A 784 32.53 -16.72 -8.14
C PRO A 784 33.94 -17.04 -7.63
N ALA A 785 34.93 -17.18 -8.50
CA ALA A 785 36.31 -17.52 -8.08
C ALA A 785 36.99 -16.40 -7.27
N GLU A 786 36.78 -15.14 -7.67
CA GLU A 786 37.28 -14.01 -6.90
C GLU A 786 36.41 -13.74 -5.66
N ALA A 787 35.08 -13.87 -5.76
CA ALA A 787 34.17 -13.78 -4.62
C ALA A 787 34.54 -14.78 -3.49
N TRP A 788 34.84 -16.05 -3.84
CA TRP A 788 35.32 -17.08 -2.91
C TRP A 788 36.56 -16.60 -2.15
N THR A 789 37.52 -16.03 -2.87
CA THR A 789 38.77 -15.52 -2.30
C THR A 789 38.52 -14.36 -1.33
N LYS A 790 37.59 -13.45 -1.66
CA LYS A 790 37.21 -12.33 -0.78
C LYS A 790 36.47 -12.80 0.48
N VAL A 791 35.49 -13.70 0.35
CA VAL A 791 34.73 -14.26 1.50
C VAL A 791 35.62 -15.07 2.43
N GLN A 792 36.59 -15.83 1.91
CA GLN A 792 37.52 -16.57 2.77
C GLN A 792 38.35 -15.64 3.67
N ALA A 793 38.72 -14.46 3.17
CA ALA A 793 39.48 -13.46 3.92
C ALA A 793 38.65 -12.65 4.94
N MET A 794 37.32 -12.77 4.94
CA MET A 794 36.46 -12.12 5.94
C MET A 794 36.60 -12.75 7.32
N THR A 795 36.28 -12.00 8.38
CA THR A 795 36.24 -12.47 9.78
C THR A 795 34.88 -12.27 10.46
N PHE A 796 34.00 -11.45 9.90
CA PHE A 796 32.68 -11.10 10.44
C PHE A 796 31.59 -11.32 9.38
N PHE A 797 30.38 -11.66 9.81
CA PHE A 797 29.18 -11.80 8.96
C PHE A 797 27.97 -11.20 9.67
N ASP A 798 27.02 -10.68 8.91
CA ASP A 798 25.74 -10.16 9.40
C ASP A 798 24.93 -11.22 10.17
N ASP A 799 24.09 -10.79 11.12
CA ASP A 799 23.23 -11.67 11.92
C ASP A 799 22.35 -12.63 11.07
N GLY A 800 21.87 -12.17 9.91
CA GLY A 800 21.11 -12.95 8.94
C GLY A 800 21.93 -13.77 7.94
N ASN A 801 23.24 -13.94 8.11
CA ASN A 801 24.10 -14.70 7.20
C ASN A 801 25.25 -15.43 7.92
N SER A 802 25.96 -16.29 7.20
CA SER A 802 27.03 -17.14 7.73
C SER A 802 28.17 -17.31 6.73
N ARG A 803 29.38 -17.67 7.22
CA ARG A 803 30.48 -18.05 6.30
C ARG A 803 30.03 -19.23 5.44
N THR A 804 29.33 -20.17 6.05
CA THR A 804 28.82 -21.38 5.41
C THR A 804 27.89 -21.09 4.25
N ASN A 805 26.84 -20.28 4.46
CA ASN A 805 25.92 -19.88 3.39
C ASN A 805 26.66 -19.09 2.31
N SER A 806 27.55 -18.18 2.69
CA SER A 806 28.35 -17.41 1.75
C SER A 806 29.24 -18.30 0.86
N LEU A 807 29.99 -19.25 1.43
CA LEU A 807 30.83 -20.18 0.65
C LEU A 807 29.99 -21.14 -0.20
N PHE A 808 28.87 -21.65 0.32
CA PHE A 808 27.97 -22.55 -0.42
C PHE A 808 27.30 -21.86 -1.61
N TRP A 809 26.77 -20.64 -1.41
CA TRP A 809 26.23 -19.81 -2.48
C TRP A 809 27.26 -19.60 -3.60
N ILE A 810 28.50 -19.26 -3.24
CA ILE A 810 29.58 -19.07 -4.22
C ILE A 810 29.93 -20.36 -4.95
N ALA A 811 30.02 -21.49 -4.24
CA ALA A 811 30.42 -22.78 -4.80
C ALA A 811 29.34 -23.44 -5.70
N THR A 812 28.10 -22.97 -5.64
CA THR A 812 26.98 -23.39 -6.51
C THR A 812 26.78 -22.52 -7.74
N ARG A 813 27.47 -21.36 -7.83
CA ARG A 813 27.40 -20.51 -9.03
C ARG A 813 28.05 -21.22 -10.23
N PRO A 814 27.52 -21.09 -11.45
CA PRO A 814 28.18 -21.63 -12.64
C PRO A 814 29.53 -20.94 -12.87
N THR A 815 30.60 -21.73 -13.07
CA THR A 815 31.89 -21.20 -13.55
C THR A 815 31.82 -20.92 -15.05
N ALA A 816 32.21 -19.70 -15.44
CA ALA A 816 32.31 -19.25 -16.83
C ALA A 816 33.53 -19.83 -17.57
#